data_AF-A0A7X1A4J6-F1
#
_entry.id   AF-A0A7X1A4J6-F1
#
_cell.length_a   1.000
_cell.length_b   1.000
_cell.length_c   1.000
_cell.angle_alpha   90.00
_cell.angle_beta   90.00
_cell.angle_gamma   90.00
#
_symmetry.space_group_name_H-M   'P 1'
#
loop_
_entity.id
_entity.type
_entity.pdbx_description
1 polymer ?
#
loop_
_entity_poly.entity_id
_entity_poly.type
_entity_poly.pdbx_seq_one_letter_code
_entity_poly.pdbx_strand_id
1 'polypeptide(L)'
;MDIEGFDKTVKTLKLYHRINKNQFDFPGIEGGAVLEKTYVDLLPKEGVLSKLLYPNTTFLIGKRGTGKSTIIARAQQKIRADKDYLSVYVNAKTVYEMDRNNSSVEDINKNILSNAEIKQLRILQMFLSELLKSLKQELNEEKTTLFGKFKSKKREFEIEQISKRIDKLFEERASLNITRQFEQKINEKTVDTKERKSGVKATVASGVDVNYQGNHNVSDSLGMETNEVFLKYLDTNTLIKELNLIVDKCGRKGIFVFIDDYSELDSMERKLFTQYIIEPFYHIAKEFMHLKVAAYPDKLEYGNLEASKYDDINIDAYEIYGKKNISELETKAINYTKRLIENRLTIFSADKVWDYFDLNSFKNENELYKILFYCSMCVPRDLGVLLSNCYLSNIIHDKKITRTSILDAADRIFSENIEPFYVKKLSSDDLDSIVKKELIVQQALIGTLIKHAQKNKKELVGRENSYFVGLDEIPTSHFRVNKEYEGTLQSLEFNNYIHKMGEIVGKGNASNLTSESEILYAFNYGLCRDKKIIYGKPNNKDNKYFQQRVFNYSIVIRELLNKNKNLTCTKGHTFSMDYYEQIKSFGMFCPTCLSEKQETNVCSENYSLDFELPEILNDIKWTNVEIDILSAIYSLKNDGDKKITANKIEGIIDISAISIGLRCKKLAEDGFISRGKKQAGGVYEYKLCDTSIEILEQSGIVGKVDNIVLKIS
;
A
#
# COMPACT_ATOMS: atom_id res chain seq x y z
N MET A 1 -31.07 20.79 7.67
CA MET A 1 -29.89 20.01 7.30
C MET A 1 -28.85 20.24 8.37
N ASP A 2 -28.46 19.19 9.08
CA ASP A 2 -27.45 19.24 10.12
C ASP A 2 -26.04 19.24 9.50
N ILE A 3 -25.55 20.45 9.23
CA ILE A 3 -24.25 20.69 8.59
C ILE A 3 -23.10 20.08 9.41
N GLU A 4 -23.15 20.19 10.74
CA GLU A 4 -22.08 19.69 11.62
C GLU A 4 -22.07 18.15 11.65
N GLY A 5 -23.24 17.51 11.70
CA GLY A 5 -23.37 16.05 11.63
C GLY A 5 -22.84 15.48 10.31
N PHE A 6 -23.09 16.15 9.18
CA PHE A 6 -22.53 15.75 7.89
C PHE A 6 -21.01 15.92 7.85
N ASP A 7 -20.47 17.05 8.33
CA ASP A 7 -19.02 17.28 8.41
C ASP A 7 -18.32 16.19 9.23
N LYS A 8 -18.88 15.81 10.38
CA LYS A 8 -18.38 14.68 11.19
C LYS A 8 -18.42 13.37 10.41
N THR A 9 -19.53 13.08 9.72
CA THR A 9 -19.66 11.88 8.88
C THR A 9 -18.56 11.78 7.84
N VAL A 10 -18.31 12.88 7.13
CA VAL A 10 -17.27 13.00 6.10
C VAL A 10 -15.87 12.84 6.70
N LYS A 11 -15.57 13.56 7.80
CA LYS A 11 -14.26 13.52 8.44
C LYS A 11 -13.85 12.11 8.85
N THR A 12 -14.77 11.32 9.35
CA THR A 12 -14.49 9.93 9.76
C THR A 12 -14.20 8.97 8.60
N LEU A 13 -14.60 9.32 7.37
CA LEU A 13 -14.26 8.56 6.16
C LEU A 13 -12.89 8.99 5.59
N LYS A 14 -12.51 10.27 5.73
CA LYS A 14 -11.31 10.85 5.09
C LYS A 14 -9.99 10.57 5.83
N LEU A 15 -10.00 9.97 7.03
CA LEU A 15 -8.81 9.87 7.88
C LEU A 15 -7.62 9.18 7.17
N TYR A 16 -6.47 9.87 7.16
CA TYR A 16 -5.23 9.45 6.48
C TYR A 16 -4.42 8.43 7.28
N HIS A 17 -4.44 8.57 8.61
CA HIS A 17 -3.68 7.77 9.57
C HIS A 17 -4.60 6.88 10.39
N ARG A 18 -4.02 5.90 11.08
CA ARG A 18 -4.72 5.07 12.05
C ARG A 18 -5.57 5.94 12.98
N ILE A 19 -6.81 5.50 13.18
CA ILE A 19 -7.76 6.06 14.12
C ILE A 19 -7.16 5.98 15.53
N ASN A 20 -6.69 7.11 16.05
CA ASN A 20 -6.30 7.24 17.45
C ASN A 20 -7.52 7.68 18.27
N LYS A 21 -7.63 7.27 19.54
CA LYS A 21 -8.76 7.62 20.43
C LYS A 21 -9.06 9.14 20.41
N ASN A 22 -8.02 9.96 20.40
CA ASN A 22 -8.12 11.43 20.39
C ASN A 22 -8.68 12.02 19.08
N GLN A 23 -8.66 11.28 17.96
CA GLN A 23 -9.20 11.74 16.67
C GLN A 23 -10.73 11.59 16.60
N PHE A 24 -11.34 10.89 17.56
CA PHE A 24 -12.79 10.66 17.67
C PHE A 24 -13.39 11.22 18.96
N ASP A 25 -12.69 12.13 19.65
CA ASP A 25 -13.27 12.89 20.76
C ASP A 25 -14.23 13.95 20.19
N PHE A 26 -15.40 13.49 19.75
CA PHE A 26 -16.53 14.34 19.44
C PHE A 26 -17.26 14.68 20.74
N PRO A 27 -17.66 15.94 20.98
CA PRO A 27 -18.43 16.30 22.17
C PRO A 27 -19.66 15.39 22.32
N GLY A 28 -19.74 14.65 23.43
CA GLY A 28 -20.85 13.76 23.75
C GLY A 28 -20.72 12.30 23.28
N ILE A 29 -19.63 11.89 22.62
CA ILE A 29 -19.40 10.49 22.24
C ILE A 29 -17.97 10.06 22.57
N GLU A 30 -17.79 9.06 23.44
CA GLU A 30 -16.46 8.51 23.75
C GLU A 30 -15.84 7.83 22.52
N GLY A 31 -14.59 8.17 22.18
CA GLY A 31 -13.95 7.76 20.91
C GLY A 31 -13.90 6.26 20.64
N GLY A 32 -13.84 5.40 21.68
CA GLY A 32 -13.91 3.94 21.52
C GLY A 32 -15.28 3.44 21.04
N ALA A 33 -16.37 4.05 21.51
CA ALA A 33 -17.72 3.71 21.08
C ALA A 33 -18.00 4.19 19.64
N VAL A 34 -17.31 5.24 19.18
CA VAL A 34 -17.50 5.74 17.82
C VAL A 34 -16.93 4.78 16.78
N LEU A 35 -15.74 4.22 16.99
CA LEU A 35 -15.13 3.27 16.05
C LEU A 35 -16.02 2.04 15.85
N GLU A 36 -16.49 1.44 16.95
CA GLU A 36 -17.36 0.27 16.91
C GLU A 36 -18.67 0.56 16.18
N LYS A 37 -19.30 1.70 16.48
CA LYS A 37 -20.56 2.09 15.85
C LYS A 37 -20.37 2.43 14.37
N THR A 38 -19.30 3.13 14.00
CA THR A 38 -19.07 3.60 12.61
C THR A 38 -18.49 2.52 11.70
N TYR A 39 -17.90 1.46 12.25
CA TYR A 39 -17.35 0.36 11.50
C TYR A 39 -18.43 -0.37 10.69
N VAL A 40 -18.17 -0.58 9.41
CA VAL A 40 -19.02 -1.37 8.52
C VAL A 40 -18.12 -2.39 7.85
N ASP A 41 -18.34 -3.67 8.14
CA ASP A 41 -17.62 -4.76 7.49
C ASP A 41 -18.07 -4.91 6.03
N LEU A 42 -17.13 -5.18 5.14
CA LEU A 42 -17.40 -5.43 3.73
C LEU A 42 -18.32 -6.67 3.58
N LEU A 43 -18.08 -7.71 4.37
CA LEU A 43 -18.93 -8.90 4.38
C LEU A 43 -20.06 -8.78 5.43
N PRO A 44 -21.22 -9.40 5.17
CA PRO A 44 -22.25 -9.54 6.19
C PRO A 44 -21.72 -10.23 7.46
N LYS A 45 -22.30 -9.90 8.61
CA LYS A 45 -22.00 -10.53 9.92
C LYS A 45 -20.51 -10.41 10.34
N GLU A 46 -19.89 -9.26 10.09
CA GLU A 46 -18.47 -9.03 10.44
C GLU A 46 -17.52 -10.09 9.83
N GLY A 47 -17.77 -10.51 8.59
CA GLY A 47 -17.06 -11.65 7.99
C GLY A 47 -15.55 -11.42 7.79
N VAL A 48 -15.14 -10.20 7.43
CA VAL A 48 -13.71 -9.84 7.30
C VAL A 48 -13.07 -9.79 8.67
N LEU A 49 -13.69 -9.07 9.62
CA LEU A 49 -13.19 -8.93 10.98
C LEU A 49 -13.07 -10.28 11.70
N SER A 50 -14.06 -11.15 11.56
CA SER A 50 -14.08 -12.46 12.21
C SER A 50 -12.97 -13.37 11.71
N LYS A 51 -12.70 -13.36 10.40
CA LYS A 51 -11.57 -14.10 9.82
C LYS A 51 -10.22 -13.55 10.30
N LEU A 52 -10.09 -12.22 10.38
CA LEU A 52 -8.86 -11.60 10.83
C LEU A 52 -8.51 -11.99 12.28
N LEU A 53 -9.51 -12.30 13.10
CA LEU A 53 -9.36 -12.69 14.52
C LEU A 53 -9.05 -14.17 14.73
N TYR A 54 -8.92 -14.99 13.69
CA TYR A 54 -8.47 -16.37 13.86
C TYR A 54 -7.01 -16.43 14.33
N PRO A 55 -6.63 -17.39 15.19
CA PRO A 55 -5.30 -17.50 15.78
C PRO A 55 -4.28 -18.14 14.81
N ASN A 56 -4.12 -17.52 13.65
CA ASN A 56 -3.18 -17.89 12.59
C ASN A 56 -2.55 -16.64 11.98
N THR A 57 -1.49 -16.83 11.18
CA THR A 57 -0.92 -15.72 10.43
C THR A 57 -1.82 -15.36 9.25
N THR A 58 -2.07 -14.07 9.06
CA THR A 58 -3.01 -13.57 8.06
C THR A 58 -2.47 -12.34 7.35
N PHE A 59 -2.58 -12.29 6.04
CA PHE A 59 -2.31 -11.12 5.23
C PHE A 59 -3.63 -10.41 4.90
N LEU A 60 -3.77 -9.16 5.38
CA LEU A 60 -4.90 -8.28 5.08
C LEU A 60 -4.54 -7.44 3.85
N ILE A 61 -5.07 -7.82 2.70
CA ILE A 61 -4.64 -7.33 1.39
C ILE A 61 -5.68 -6.36 0.83
N GLY A 62 -5.25 -5.17 0.43
CA GLY A 62 -6.10 -4.25 -0.33
C GLY A 62 -5.42 -2.91 -0.57
N LYS A 63 -5.91 -2.14 -1.53
CA LYS A 63 -5.30 -0.87 -1.97
C LYS A 63 -5.23 0.22 -0.90
N ARG A 64 -4.57 1.32 -1.22
CA ARG A 64 -4.53 2.50 -0.34
C ARG A 64 -5.95 3.00 -0.06
N GLY A 65 -6.25 3.30 1.20
CA GLY A 65 -7.54 3.87 1.60
C GLY A 65 -8.71 2.90 1.75
N THR A 66 -8.55 1.59 1.50
CA THR A 66 -9.63 0.57 1.60
C THR A 66 -10.07 0.27 3.04
N GLY A 67 -9.39 0.82 4.05
CA GLY A 67 -9.76 0.67 5.46
C GLY A 67 -8.98 -0.38 6.23
N LYS A 68 -7.84 -0.87 5.73
CA LYS A 68 -6.96 -1.84 6.44
C LYS A 68 -6.69 -1.44 7.90
N SER A 69 -6.19 -0.23 8.14
CA SER A 69 -5.91 0.27 9.50
C SER A 69 -7.17 0.43 10.36
N THR A 70 -8.35 0.66 9.74
CA THR A 70 -9.64 0.70 10.45
C THR A 70 -10.08 -0.70 10.88
N ILE A 71 -9.93 -1.71 10.01
CA ILE A 71 -10.20 -3.12 10.34
C ILE A 71 -9.25 -3.58 11.45
N ILE A 72 -7.96 -3.23 11.37
CA ILE A 72 -6.99 -3.48 12.44
C ILE A 72 -7.47 -2.84 13.74
N ALA A 73 -7.76 -1.54 13.77
CA ALA A 73 -8.20 -0.85 14.98
C ALA A 73 -9.45 -1.49 15.59
N ARG A 74 -10.42 -1.89 14.76
CA ARG A 74 -11.63 -2.61 15.19
C ARG A 74 -11.31 -4.00 15.77
N ALA A 75 -10.36 -4.73 15.16
CA ALA A 75 -9.88 -6.02 15.67
C ALA A 75 -9.22 -5.87 17.04
N GLN A 76 -8.35 -4.88 17.22
CA GLN A 76 -7.70 -4.60 18.51
C GLN A 76 -8.73 -4.27 19.60
N GLN A 77 -9.76 -3.47 19.26
CA GLN A 77 -10.86 -3.19 20.18
C GLN A 77 -11.59 -4.46 20.63
N LYS A 78 -11.88 -5.39 19.70
CA LYS A 78 -12.55 -6.66 20.01
C LYS A 78 -11.67 -7.57 20.89
N ILE A 79 -10.38 -7.68 20.56
CA ILE A 79 -9.39 -8.43 21.36
C ILE A 79 -9.32 -7.89 22.80
N ARG A 80 -9.29 -6.57 22.97
CA ARG A 80 -9.27 -5.90 24.29
C ARG A 80 -10.53 -6.17 25.10
N ALA A 81 -11.68 -6.26 24.44
CA ALA A 81 -12.96 -6.57 25.08
C ALA A 81 -13.01 -8.02 25.55
N ASP A 82 -12.60 -8.97 24.69
CA ASP A 82 -12.64 -10.41 24.96
C ASP A 82 -11.58 -10.84 26.00
N LYS A 83 -10.44 -10.13 26.04
CA LYS A 83 -9.32 -10.37 26.96
C LYS A 83 -8.67 -11.75 26.87
N ASP A 84 -8.96 -12.52 25.82
CA ASP A 84 -8.33 -13.83 25.58
C ASP A 84 -6.89 -13.70 25.07
N TYR A 85 -6.60 -12.66 24.28
CA TYR A 85 -5.30 -12.41 23.65
C TYR A 85 -4.79 -11.00 24.00
N LEU A 86 -3.49 -10.78 23.80
CA LEU A 86 -2.89 -9.44 23.77
C LEU A 86 -2.95 -8.90 22.34
N SER A 87 -3.07 -7.58 22.20
CA SER A 87 -2.99 -6.91 20.90
C SER A 87 -1.78 -5.98 20.85
N VAL A 88 -0.92 -6.20 19.87
CA VAL A 88 0.26 -5.38 19.59
C VAL A 88 0.13 -4.80 18.19
N TYR A 89 0.54 -3.55 18.03
CA TYR A 89 0.62 -2.87 16.75
C TYR A 89 2.05 -2.46 16.46
N VAL A 90 2.53 -2.76 15.26
CA VAL A 90 3.84 -2.38 14.76
C VAL A 90 3.66 -1.67 13.42
N ASN A 91 4.20 -0.46 13.30
CA ASN A 91 4.32 0.23 12.02
C ASN A 91 5.69 -0.15 11.41
N ALA A 92 5.66 -0.82 10.26
CA ALA A 92 6.87 -1.34 9.63
C ALA A 92 7.83 -0.24 9.16
N LYS A 93 7.31 0.92 8.76
CA LYS A 93 8.10 2.08 8.33
C LYS A 93 8.95 2.63 9.48
N THR A 94 8.37 2.71 10.68
CA THR A 94 9.10 3.13 11.90
C THR A 94 10.32 2.25 12.18
N VAL A 95 10.22 0.94 11.90
CA VAL A 95 11.33 -0.02 12.10
C VAL A 95 12.55 0.35 11.24
N TYR A 96 12.34 0.84 10.02
CA TYR A 96 13.42 1.26 9.11
C TYR A 96 13.84 2.72 9.25
N GLU A 97 12.93 3.64 9.58
CA GLU A 97 13.26 5.05 9.82
C GLU A 97 14.20 5.24 11.03
N MET A 98 14.11 4.37 12.04
CA MET A 98 14.99 4.40 13.21
C MET A 98 16.39 3.83 12.93
N ASP A 99 16.52 2.86 12.02
CA ASP A 99 17.81 2.28 11.61
C ASP A 99 18.71 3.32 10.94
N ARG A 100 18.12 4.19 10.10
CA ARG A 100 18.86 5.25 9.38
C ARG A 100 19.41 6.34 10.31
N ASN A 101 18.92 6.44 11.54
CA ASN A 101 19.30 7.50 12.50
C ASN A 101 20.24 7.03 13.63
N ASN A 102 20.47 5.72 13.78
CA ASN A 102 21.38 5.17 14.80
C ASN A 102 22.77 4.88 14.20
N SER A 103 23.60 5.91 14.11
CA SER A 103 25.01 5.81 13.69
C SER A 103 25.95 5.23 14.76
N SER A 104 25.46 4.87 15.95
CA SER A 104 26.28 4.61 17.14
C SER A 104 26.82 3.18 17.28
N VAL A 105 26.55 2.27 16.33
CA VAL A 105 27.05 0.87 16.38
C VAL A 105 28.24 0.66 15.42
N GLU A 106 28.71 1.70 14.73
CA GLU A 106 29.62 1.53 13.59
C GLU A 106 31.08 1.20 13.91
N ASP A 107 31.54 1.40 15.15
CA ASP A 107 32.97 1.29 15.45
C ASP A 107 33.40 -0.03 16.08
N ILE A 108 32.48 -0.88 16.59
CA ILE A 108 32.86 -2.06 17.39
C ILE A 108 32.76 -3.38 16.60
N ASN A 109 31.93 -3.48 15.55
CA ASN A 109 31.49 -4.78 15.01
C ASN A 109 31.89 -5.11 13.55
N LYS A 110 32.49 -4.19 12.80
CA LYS A 110 32.79 -4.38 11.35
C LYS A 110 33.81 -5.50 11.04
N ASN A 111 34.57 -5.98 12.04
CA ASN A 111 35.57 -7.03 11.86
C ASN A 111 35.06 -8.46 12.11
N ILE A 112 33.81 -8.64 12.59
CA ILE A 112 33.26 -9.96 12.96
C ILE A 112 31.99 -10.32 12.21
N LEU A 113 31.11 -9.34 11.98
CA LEU A 113 29.84 -9.54 11.31
C LEU A 113 29.90 -8.95 9.89
N SER A 114 29.32 -9.66 8.93
CA SER A 114 29.08 -9.08 7.62
C SER A 114 28.06 -7.93 7.73
N ASN A 115 28.09 -7.01 6.76
CA ASN A 115 27.11 -5.92 6.71
C ASN A 115 25.66 -6.43 6.66
N ALA A 116 25.42 -7.61 6.08
CA ALA A 116 24.11 -8.24 6.05
C ALA A 116 23.67 -8.71 7.45
N GLU A 117 24.54 -9.39 8.19
CA GLU A 117 24.27 -9.84 9.57
C GLU A 117 24.02 -8.65 10.50
N ILE A 118 24.78 -7.55 10.36
CA ILE A 118 24.56 -6.31 11.13
C ILE A 118 23.18 -5.71 10.81
N LYS A 119 22.83 -5.60 9.53
CA LYS A 119 21.55 -5.04 9.09
C LYS A 119 20.37 -5.88 9.62
N GLN A 120 20.49 -7.21 9.54
CA GLN A 120 19.49 -8.13 10.10
C GLN A 120 19.29 -7.92 11.61
N LEU A 121 20.36 -7.85 12.40
CA LEU A 121 20.28 -7.64 13.84
C LEU A 121 19.63 -6.30 14.20
N ARG A 122 19.92 -5.22 13.44
CA ARG A 122 19.32 -3.91 13.67
C ARG A 122 17.82 -3.91 13.39
N ILE A 123 17.39 -4.47 12.26
CA ILE A 123 15.96 -4.60 11.93
C ILE A 123 15.22 -5.35 13.04
N LEU A 124 15.82 -6.43 13.56
CA LEU A 124 15.27 -7.21 14.67
C LEU A 124 15.15 -6.42 15.98
N GLN A 125 16.22 -5.71 16.36
CA GLN A 125 16.22 -4.86 17.55
C GLN A 125 15.13 -3.80 17.47
N MET A 126 15.01 -3.13 16.32
CA MET A 126 13.99 -2.09 16.11
C MET A 126 12.57 -2.66 16.13
N PHE A 127 12.36 -3.81 15.48
CA PHE A 127 11.06 -4.49 15.51
C PHE A 127 10.64 -4.86 16.94
N LEU A 128 11.54 -5.46 17.72
CA LEU A 128 11.24 -5.87 19.09
C LEU A 128 11.05 -4.69 20.04
N SER A 129 11.81 -3.61 19.85
CA SER A 129 11.60 -2.36 20.58
C SER A 129 10.19 -1.82 20.36
N GLU A 130 9.72 -1.76 19.11
CA GLU A 130 8.37 -1.29 18.80
C GLU A 130 7.29 -2.26 19.30
N LEU A 131 7.52 -3.58 19.19
CA LEU A 131 6.65 -4.61 19.75
C LEU A 131 6.50 -4.47 21.27
N LEU A 132 7.60 -4.33 22.00
CA LEU A 132 7.59 -4.17 23.47
C LEU A 132 6.97 -2.85 23.89
N LYS A 133 7.23 -1.76 23.16
CA LYS A 133 6.61 -0.46 23.39
C LYS A 133 5.10 -0.52 23.21
N SER A 134 4.61 -1.10 22.10
CA SER A 134 3.17 -1.26 21.87
C SER A 134 2.54 -2.21 22.88
N LEU A 135 3.23 -3.28 23.28
CA LEU A 135 2.78 -4.17 24.33
C LEU A 135 2.65 -3.43 25.68
N LYS A 136 3.64 -2.64 26.09
CA LYS A 136 3.56 -1.81 27.31
C LYS A 136 2.37 -0.85 27.26
N GLN A 137 2.10 -0.25 26.09
CA GLN A 137 0.91 0.60 25.89
C GLN A 137 -0.39 -0.20 26.08
N GLU A 138 -0.50 -1.38 25.48
CA GLU A 138 -1.66 -2.28 25.62
C GLU A 138 -1.95 -2.60 27.09
N LEU A 139 -0.90 -2.95 27.84
CA LEU A 139 -0.98 -3.27 29.25
C LEU A 139 -1.35 -2.07 30.13
N ASN A 140 -0.93 -0.86 29.73
CA ASN A 140 -1.29 0.37 30.41
C ASN A 140 -2.77 0.73 30.20
N GLU A 141 -3.31 0.51 29.00
CA GLU A 141 -4.74 0.73 28.72
C GLU A 141 -5.63 -0.15 29.62
N GLU A 142 -5.22 -1.41 29.89
CA GLU A 142 -5.94 -2.30 30.82
C GLU A 142 -6.04 -1.76 32.26
N LYS A 143 -5.12 -0.88 32.69
CA LYS A 143 -5.12 -0.32 34.06
C LYS A 143 -6.27 0.65 34.30
N THR A 144 -6.80 1.25 33.26
CA THR A 144 -7.81 2.33 33.35
C THR A 144 -9.23 1.80 33.59
N THR A 145 -9.49 0.50 33.40
CA THR A 145 -10.78 -0.14 33.63
C THR A 145 -10.91 -0.62 35.09
N LEU A 146 -11.20 0.31 36.00
CA LEU A 146 -11.70 0.26 37.40
C LEU A 146 -11.39 -0.89 38.41
N PHE A 147 -10.67 -1.97 38.10
CA PHE A 147 -10.37 -3.05 39.08
C PHE A 147 -8.90 -3.53 39.13
N GLY A 148 -7.97 -2.83 38.45
CA GLY A 148 -6.59 -3.32 38.25
C GLY A 148 -5.49 -2.84 39.22
N LYS A 149 -5.72 -1.82 40.06
CA LYS A 149 -4.63 -1.03 40.68
C LYS A 149 -3.62 -1.81 41.55
N PHE A 150 -4.01 -2.93 42.17
CA PHE A 150 -3.10 -3.73 43.02
C PHE A 150 -2.37 -4.87 42.27
N LYS A 151 -2.97 -5.47 41.25
CA LYS A 151 -2.30 -6.48 40.39
C LYS A 151 -1.43 -5.84 39.31
N SER A 152 -1.72 -4.60 38.91
CA SER A 152 -1.06 -3.93 37.79
C SER A 152 0.39 -3.53 38.06
N LYS A 153 0.74 -3.03 39.27
CA LYS A 153 2.11 -2.60 39.58
C LYS A 153 3.12 -3.75 39.60
N LYS A 154 2.72 -4.91 40.15
CA LYS A 154 3.56 -6.13 40.14
C LYS A 154 3.75 -6.66 38.72
N ARG A 155 2.66 -6.75 37.95
CA ARG A 155 2.69 -7.18 36.54
C ARG A 155 3.54 -6.22 35.68
N GLU A 156 3.40 -4.92 35.87
CA GLU A 156 4.20 -3.90 35.17
C GLU A 156 5.68 -4.00 35.51
N PHE A 157 6.03 -4.17 36.79
CA PHE A 157 7.42 -4.40 37.18
C PHE A 157 7.97 -5.68 36.54
N GLU A 158 7.20 -6.78 36.56
CA GLU A 158 7.62 -8.03 35.90
C GLU A 158 7.82 -7.87 34.39
N ILE A 159 6.94 -7.13 33.70
CA ILE A 159 7.06 -6.88 32.26
C ILE A 159 8.22 -5.93 31.95
N GLU A 160 8.48 -4.95 32.81
CA GLU A 160 9.64 -4.07 32.69
C GLU A 160 10.95 -4.85 32.91
N GLN A 161 10.97 -5.82 33.84
CA GLN A 161 12.10 -6.72 34.00
C GLN A 161 12.29 -7.61 32.77
N ILE A 162 11.21 -8.18 32.22
CA ILE A 162 11.28 -8.98 30.98
C ILE A 162 11.78 -8.12 29.81
N SER A 163 11.28 -6.89 29.66
CA SER A 163 11.76 -5.93 28.66
C SER A 163 13.26 -5.71 28.79
N LYS A 164 13.75 -5.43 30.00
CA LYS A 164 15.19 -5.26 30.24
C LYS A 164 16.00 -6.52 29.97
N ARG A 165 15.44 -7.71 30.19
CA ARG A 165 16.10 -8.97 29.81
C ARG A 165 16.18 -9.12 28.29
N ILE A 166 15.10 -8.78 27.58
CA ILE A 166 15.11 -8.78 26.11
C ILE A 166 16.13 -7.77 25.59
N ASP A 167 16.12 -6.53 26.10
CA ASP A 167 17.09 -5.49 25.72
C ASP A 167 18.54 -5.97 25.96
N LYS A 168 18.81 -6.58 27.13
CA LYS A 168 20.10 -7.20 27.44
C LYS A 168 20.48 -8.33 26.51
N LEU A 169 19.55 -9.19 26.07
CA LEU A 169 19.86 -10.27 25.11
C LEU A 169 20.47 -9.68 23.82
N PHE A 170 20.04 -8.49 23.41
CA PHE A 170 20.58 -7.79 22.25
C PHE A 170 21.90 -7.06 22.54
N GLU A 171 22.02 -6.36 23.67
CA GLU A 171 23.23 -5.62 24.07
C GLU A 171 24.41 -6.57 24.38
N GLU A 172 24.14 -7.63 25.15
CA GLU A 172 25.13 -8.58 25.65
C GLU A 172 25.59 -9.53 24.54
N ARG A 173 24.73 -10.04 23.64
CA ARG A 173 25.19 -10.98 22.58
C ARG A 173 25.67 -10.33 21.28
N ALA A 174 25.32 -9.07 21.02
CA ALA A 174 26.02 -8.28 20.01
C ALA A 174 27.48 -7.97 20.43
N SER A 175 27.81 -8.13 21.72
CA SER A 175 29.16 -7.92 22.27
C SER A 175 29.88 -9.20 22.71
N LEU A 176 29.20 -10.28 23.15
CA LEU A 176 29.82 -11.41 23.87
C LEU A 176 30.09 -12.71 23.07
N ASN A 177 29.61 -12.86 21.83
CA ASN A 177 30.10 -13.97 20.95
C ASN A 177 31.32 -13.59 20.10
N ILE A 178 31.72 -12.31 20.15
CA ILE A 178 32.88 -11.75 19.44
C ILE A 178 34.19 -12.23 20.09
N THR A 179 34.26 -12.27 21.42
CA THR A 179 35.49 -12.63 22.16
C THR A 179 35.82 -14.12 22.06
N ARG A 180 34.82 -15.02 22.14
CA ARG A 180 35.04 -16.48 22.09
C ARG A 180 35.43 -17.00 20.71
N GLN A 181 34.89 -16.43 19.63
CA GLN A 181 35.32 -16.80 18.26
C GLN A 181 36.67 -16.20 17.88
N PHE A 182 37.06 -15.07 18.49
CA PHE A 182 38.43 -14.55 18.39
C PHE A 182 39.44 -15.46 19.10
N GLU A 183 39.11 -15.97 20.30
CA GLU A 183 39.96 -16.94 21.01
C GLU A 183 40.11 -18.27 20.25
N GLN A 184 39.05 -18.75 19.58
CA GLN A 184 39.13 -19.95 18.73
C GLN A 184 39.94 -19.71 17.44
N LYS A 185 39.74 -18.59 16.73
CA LYS A 185 40.52 -18.27 15.52
C LYS A 185 41.99 -17.94 15.80
N ILE A 186 42.31 -17.43 16.99
CA ILE A 186 43.70 -17.23 17.43
C ILE A 186 44.34 -18.56 17.82
N ASN A 187 43.61 -19.46 18.50
CA ASN A 187 44.12 -20.79 18.86
C ASN A 187 44.28 -21.73 17.65
N GLU A 188 43.46 -21.60 16.60
CA GLU A 188 43.59 -22.39 15.37
C GLU A 188 44.78 -21.99 14.48
N LYS A 189 45.40 -20.82 14.71
CA LYS A 189 46.63 -20.41 14.00
C LYS A 189 47.92 -20.95 14.62
N THR A 190 47.85 -21.74 15.70
CA THR A 190 49.03 -22.24 16.43
C THR A 190 49.09 -23.75 16.62
N VAL A 191 48.30 -24.56 15.92
CA VAL A 191 48.56 -26.01 15.85
C VAL A 191 48.45 -26.51 14.41
N ASP A 192 49.61 -26.93 13.94
CA ASP A 192 49.93 -27.42 12.61
C ASP A 192 49.16 -28.70 12.21
N THR A 193 48.97 -28.84 10.90
CA THR A 193 48.93 -30.09 10.12
C THR A 193 48.61 -31.41 10.84
N LYS A 194 47.42 -31.97 10.58
CA LYS A 194 47.24 -33.39 10.18
C LYS A 194 45.79 -33.73 9.82
N GLU A 195 45.68 -34.49 8.74
CA GLU A 195 44.48 -35.16 8.22
C GLU A 195 43.56 -35.72 9.32
N ARG A 196 42.25 -35.61 9.12
CA ARG A 196 41.34 -36.74 9.38
C ARG A 196 39.99 -36.61 8.69
N LYS A 197 39.73 -37.61 7.86
CA LYS A 197 38.43 -38.06 7.37
C LYS A 197 37.48 -38.38 8.54
N SER A 198 36.20 -38.11 8.29
CA SER A 198 35.03 -38.89 8.69
C SER A 198 34.72 -39.08 10.18
N GLY A 199 33.52 -38.63 10.55
CA GLY A 199 32.70 -39.28 11.55
C GLY A 199 32.63 -38.57 12.90
N VAL A 200 31.66 -37.67 13.06
CA VAL A 200 31.05 -37.41 14.37
C VAL A 200 29.54 -37.44 14.22
N LYS A 201 28.95 -38.55 14.66
CA LYS A 201 27.55 -38.64 15.09
C LYS A 201 27.36 -37.65 16.25
N ALA A 202 26.59 -36.60 16.04
CA ALA A 202 25.99 -35.85 17.13
C ALA A 202 24.63 -36.46 17.43
N THR A 203 24.55 -37.12 18.57
CA THR A 203 23.37 -37.81 19.09
C THR A 203 22.26 -36.81 19.40
N VAL A 204 21.11 -37.04 18.79
CA VAL A 204 19.84 -36.34 19.02
C VAL A 204 19.22 -36.79 20.35
N ALA A 205 18.84 -35.82 21.18
CA ALA A 205 17.76 -35.92 22.15
C ALA A 205 17.09 -34.53 22.16
N SER A 206 15.88 -34.28 21.66
CA SER A 206 14.73 -35.15 21.43
C SER A 206 13.88 -34.60 20.28
N GLY A 207 13.59 -35.45 19.29
CA GLY A 207 12.32 -35.57 18.57
C GLY A 207 11.79 -34.43 17.70
N VAL A 208 12.41 -34.17 16.53
CA VAL A 208 11.73 -33.99 15.22
C VAL A 208 12.74 -34.41 14.15
N ASP A 209 12.46 -35.49 13.41
CA ASP A 209 13.24 -35.88 12.24
C ASP A 209 12.97 -34.91 11.08
N VAL A 210 13.94 -34.06 10.76
CA VAL A 210 13.95 -33.27 9.52
C VAL A 210 15.00 -33.90 8.60
N ASN A 211 14.57 -34.84 7.77
CA ASN A 211 15.34 -35.26 6.59
C ASN A 211 15.02 -34.30 5.45
N TYR A 212 15.91 -33.35 5.19
CA TYR A 212 15.85 -32.52 3.99
C TYR A 212 16.96 -32.94 3.02
N GLN A 213 16.58 -33.69 1.98
CA GLN A 213 17.35 -33.82 0.73
C GLN A 213 16.65 -32.96 -0.31
N GLY A 214 17.22 -31.80 -0.64
CA GLY A 214 16.70 -30.88 -1.65
C GLY A 214 17.84 -30.34 -2.51
N ASN A 215 17.68 -30.44 -3.84
CA ASN A 215 18.65 -30.02 -4.85
C ASN A 215 18.88 -28.50 -4.82
N HIS A 216 20.15 -28.10 -4.84
CA HIS A 216 20.62 -26.72 -4.87
C HIS A 216 20.15 -25.95 -6.11
N ASN A 217 19.29 -24.95 -5.90
CA ASN A 217 19.18 -23.76 -6.74
C ASN A 217 19.55 -22.52 -5.91
N VAL A 218 20.16 -21.54 -6.56
CA VAL A 218 20.91 -20.39 -5.98
C VAL A 218 20.05 -19.43 -5.11
N SER A 219 18.73 -19.66 -4.96
CA SER A 219 17.86 -18.95 -4.02
C SER A 219 17.95 -19.45 -2.57
N ASP A 220 18.42 -20.67 -2.33
CA ASP A 220 18.41 -21.31 -1.00
C ASP A 220 19.53 -20.83 -0.06
N SER A 221 20.59 -20.18 -0.58
CA SER A 221 21.74 -19.80 0.26
C SER A 221 21.42 -18.67 1.24
N LEU A 222 20.60 -17.67 0.85
CA LEU A 222 20.27 -16.55 1.73
C LEU A 222 19.23 -16.91 2.81
N GLY A 223 18.29 -17.83 2.53
CA GLY A 223 17.31 -18.28 3.52
C GLY A 223 17.93 -19.13 4.64
N MET A 224 19.05 -19.80 4.38
CA MET A 224 19.83 -20.49 5.40
C MET A 224 20.61 -19.49 6.29
N GLU A 225 21.16 -18.42 5.72
CA GLU A 225 21.92 -17.40 6.48
C GLU A 225 21.06 -16.65 7.51
N THR A 226 19.77 -16.40 7.23
CA THR A 226 18.89 -15.66 8.16
C THR A 226 18.61 -16.43 9.45
N ASN A 227 18.29 -17.72 9.32
CA ASN A 227 18.15 -18.64 10.45
C ASN A 227 19.49 -18.83 11.16
N GLU A 228 20.60 -18.84 10.43
CA GLU A 228 21.93 -18.91 11.05
C GLU A 228 22.19 -17.70 11.95
N VAL A 229 21.87 -16.45 11.58
CA VAL A 229 22.08 -15.30 12.48
C VAL A 229 21.22 -15.37 13.74
N PHE A 230 19.93 -15.72 13.59
CA PHE A 230 19.02 -15.98 14.71
C PHE A 230 19.55 -17.09 15.62
N LEU A 231 20.21 -18.12 15.09
CA LEU A 231 20.74 -19.25 15.87
C LEU A 231 22.15 -18.99 16.41
N LYS A 232 22.96 -18.19 15.71
CA LYS A 232 24.40 -17.96 15.96
C LYS A 232 24.66 -16.78 16.88
N TYR A 233 23.85 -15.72 16.79
CA TYR A 233 24.05 -14.49 17.55
C TYR A 233 22.90 -14.17 18.50
N LEU A 234 21.68 -14.64 18.20
CA LEU A 234 20.54 -14.48 19.08
C LEU A 234 20.23 -15.78 19.83
N ASP A 235 19.85 -15.69 21.11
CA ASP A 235 19.29 -16.86 21.79
C ASP A 235 17.79 -16.94 21.48
N THR A 236 17.46 -17.46 20.30
CA THR A 236 16.07 -17.47 19.82
C THR A 236 15.13 -18.20 20.77
N ASN A 237 15.58 -19.32 21.35
CA ASN A 237 14.82 -20.05 22.36
C ASN A 237 14.56 -19.21 23.60
N THR A 238 15.56 -18.45 24.06
CA THR A 238 15.38 -17.54 25.20
C THR A 238 14.47 -16.38 24.83
N LEU A 239 14.65 -15.71 23.69
CA LEU A 239 13.77 -14.63 23.24
C LEU A 239 12.29 -15.08 23.20
N ILE A 240 12.03 -16.25 22.64
CA ILE A 240 10.67 -16.78 22.52
C ILE A 240 10.11 -17.18 23.89
N LYS A 241 10.93 -17.76 24.77
CA LYS A 241 10.53 -18.01 26.17
C LYS A 241 10.22 -16.72 26.92
N GLU A 242 11.01 -15.66 26.70
CA GLU A 242 10.79 -14.35 27.31
C GLU A 242 9.46 -13.74 26.85
N LEU A 243 9.18 -13.78 25.54
CA LEU A 243 7.92 -13.31 24.98
C LEU A 243 6.72 -14.16 25.44
N ASN A 244 6.87 -15.48 25.49
CA ASN A 244 5.82 -16.37 25.98
C ASN A 244 5.56 -16.16 27.49
N LEU A 245 6.61 -15.89 28.27
CA LEU A 245 6.45 -15.56 29.69
C LEU A 245 5.59 -14.30 29.88
N ILE A 246 5.69 -13.30 28.99
CA ILE A 246 4.79 -12.13 29.03
C ILE A 246 3.34 -12.61 28.88
N VAL A 247 3.05 -13.46 27.91
CA VAL A 247 1.70 -14.02 27.66
C VAL A 247 1.18 -14.74 28.90
N ASP A 248 1.99 -15.63 29.48
CA ASP A 248 1.65 -16.41 30.67
C ASP A 248 1.35 -15.49 31.87
N LYS A 249 2.22 -14.50 32.12
CA LYS A 249 2.05 -13.53 33.21
C LYS A 249 0.82 -12.64 33.04
N CYS A 250 0.39 -12.44 31.80
CA CYS A 250 -0.82 -11.73 31.47
C CYS A 250 -2.08 -12.61 31.54
N GLY A 251 -1.93 -13.93 31.68
CA GLY A 251 -3.01 -14.90 31.68
C GLY A 251 -3.74 -14.96 30.33
N ARG A 252 -3.00 -14.89 29.22
CA ARG A 252 -3.56 -14.84 27.86
C ARG A 252 -3.23 -16.10 27.08
N LYS A 253 -3.98 -16.36 26.01
CA LYS A 253 -3.77 -17.49 25.10
C LYS A 253 -2.65 -17.22 24.09
N GLY A 254 -2.34 -15.95 23.83
CA GLY A 254 -1.34 -15.52 22.86
C GLY A 254 -1.34 -14.02 22.61
N ILE A 255 -0.67 -13.62 21.54
CA ILE A 255 -0.51 -12.23 21.08
C ILE A 255 -0.87 -12.16 19.59
N PHE A 256 -1.74 -11.23 19.23
CA PHE A 256 -1.90 -10.76 17.87
C PHE A 256 -0.94 -9.60 17.60
N VAL A 257 -0.08 -9.75 16.59
CA VAL A 257 0.85 -8.70 16.16
C VAL A 257 0.37 -8.15 14.82
N PHE A 258 -0.25 -6.97 14.87
CA PHE A 258 -0.70 -6.24 13.69
C PHE A 258 0.45 -5.43 13.12
N ILE A 259 0.86 -5.75 11.89
CA ILE A 259 1.93 -5.06 11.16
C ILE A 259 1.26 -4.21 10.07
N ASP A 260 1.31 -2.89 10.23
CA ASP A 260 0.77 -1.92 9.27
C ASP A 260 1.91 -1.21 8.51
N ASP A 261 1.56 -0.54 7.41
CA ASP A 261 2.49 0.19 6.52
C ASP A 261 3.65 -0.66 5.94
N TYR A 262 3.51 -1.99 5.94
CA TYR A 262 4.50 -2.90 5.35
C TYR A 262 4.75 -2.59 3.86
N SER A 263 3.71 -2.23 3.12
CA SER A 263 3.83 -1.92 1.69
C SER A 263 4.36 -0.52 1.38
N GLU A 264 4.62 0.31 2.39
CA GLU A 264 5.32 1.59 2.24
C GLU A 264 6.85 1.41 2.26
N LEU A 265 7.34 0.26 2.72
CA LEU A 265 8.74 -0.13 2.59
C LEU A 265 9.12 -0.32 1.12
N ASP A 266 10.39 -0.05 0.76
CA ASP A 266 10.88 -0.34 -0.58
C ASP A 266 10.98 -1.86 -0.85
N SER A 267 11.27 -2.27 -2.10
CA SER A 267 11.29 -3.70 -2.43
C SER A 267 12.36 -4.51 -1.71
N MET A 268 13.52 -3.92 -1.43
CA MET A 268 14.56 -4.62 -0.69
C MET A 268 14.22 -4.67 0.81
N GLU A 269 13.73 -3.57 1.36
CA GLU A 269 13.28 -3.47 2.75
C GLU A 269 12.14 -4.44 3.06
N ARG A 270 11.16 -4.60 2.16
CA ARG A 270 10.09 -5.60 2.28
C ARG A 270 10.66 -7.02 2.33
N LYS A 271 11.53 -7.37 1.39
CA LYS A 271 12.21 -8.67 1.36
C LYS A 271 12.94 -8.97 2.66
N LEU A 272 13.75 -8.03 3.12
CA LEU A 272 14.49 -8.17 4.38
C LEU A 272 13.54 -8.24 5.58
N PHE A 273 12.45 -7.48 5.59
CA PHE A 273 11.46 -7.53 6.67
C PHE A 273 10.75 -8.89 6.71
N THR A 274 10.35 -9.44 5.56
CA THR A 274 9.76 -10.78 5.49
C THR A 274 10.74 -11.84 5.97
N GLN A 275 11.98 -11.82 5.46
CA GLN A 275 13.00 -12.81 5.78
C GLN A 275 13.47 -12.75 7.23
N TYR A 276 13.59 -11.54 7.80
CA TYR A 276 14.15 -11.35 9.14
C TYR A 276 13.08 -11.30 10.23
N ILE A 277 11.84 -10.89 9.91
CA ILE A 277 10.77 -10.75 10.90
C ILE A 277 9.65 -11.76 10.65
N ILE A 278 9.01 -11.72 9.48
CA ILE A 278 7.79 -12.50 9.26
C ILE A 278 8.09 -14.01 9.31
N GLU A 279 9.04 -14.50 8.53
CA GLU A 279 9.39 -15.94 8.49
C GLU A 279 9.82 -16.48 9.87
N PRO A 280 10.77 -15.87 10.61
CA PRO A 280 11.24 -16.44 11.85
C PRO A 280 10.15 -16.49 12.93
N PHE A 281 9.37 -15.43 13.11
CA PHE A 281 8.28 -15.44 14.10
C PHE A 281 7.14 -16.38 13.67
N TYR A 282 6.87 -16.47 12.37
CA TYR A 282 5.90 -17.44 11.85
C TYR A 282 6.32 -18.90 12.12
N HIS A 283 7.59 -19.26 11.92
CA HIS A 283 8.01 -20.65 12.11
C HIS A 283 8.14 -21.03 13.58
N ILE A 284 8.68 -20.12 14.41
CA ILE A 284 9.16 -20.46 15.75
C ILE A 284 8.17 -20.06 16.85
N ALA A 285 7.35 -19.01 16.65
CA ALA A 285 6.43 -18.49 17.67
C ALA A 285 4.93 -18.71 17.35
N LYS A 286 4.59 -19.45 16.28
CA LYS A 286 3.19 -19.63 15.82
C LYS A 286 2.18 -20.12 16.87
N GLU A 287 2.64 -20.81 17.91
CA GLU A 287 1.74 -21.38 18.93
C GLU A 287 1.10 -20.31 19.82
N PHE A 288 1.77 -19.18 20.02
CA PHE A 288 1.27 -18.09 20.86
C PHE A 288 1.35 -16.71 20.19
N MET A 289 2.01 -16.57 19.05
CA MET A 289 2.13 -15.31 18.31
C MET A 289 1.51 -15.46 16.92
N HIS A 290 0.55 -14.60 16.59
CA HIS A 290 -0.19 -14.62 15.33
C HIS A 290 0.00 -13.30 14.59
N LEU A 291 0.70 -13.35 13.45
CA LEU A 291 1.05 -12.16 12.67
C LEU A 291 -0.12 -11.75 11.77
N LYS A 292 -0.46 -10.45 11.77
CA LYS A 292 -1.55 -9.87 10.97
C LYS A 292 -0.97 -8.74 10.11
N VAL A 293 -0.56 -9.06 8.89
CA VAL A 293 0.23 -8.17 8.04
C VAL A 293 -0.68 -7.46 7.04
N ALA A 294 -0.79 -6.13 7.13
CA ALA A 294 -1.52 -5.33 6.16
C ALA A 294 -0.62 -4.99 4.97
N ALA A 295 -1.07 -5.32 3.75
CA ALA A 295 -0.30 -5.11 2.54
C ALA A 295 -1.16 -4.62 1.36
N TYR A 296 -0.51 -3.97 0.40
CA TYR A 296 -1.04 -3.74 -0.94
C TYR A 296 -0.89 -5.04 -1.76
N PRO A 297 -1.84 -5.36 -2.66
CA PRO A 297 -1.83 -6.61 -3.45
C PRO A 297 -0.49 -6.92 -4.11
N ASP A 298 0.17 -5.88 -4.60
CA ASP A 298 1.34 -5.99 -5.47
C ASP A 298 2.67 -5.77 -4.74
N LYS A 299 2.57 -5.47 -3.44
CA LYS A 299 3.72 -5.20 -2.58
C LYS A 299 3.70 -6.14 -1.38
N LEU A 300 3.39 -7.40 -1.65
CA LEU A 300 3.39 -8.49 -0.69
C LEU A 300 4.48 -9.49 -1.04
N GLU A 301 5.25 -9.90 -0.03
CA GLU A 301 6.28 -10.92 -0.19
C GLU A 301 6.03 -12.00 0.85
N TYR A 302 5.70 -13.20 0.38
CA TYR A 302 5.46 -14.35 1.25
C TYR A 302 6.75 -15.06 1.66
N GLY A 303 7.86 -14.84 0.96
CA GLY A 303 9.10 -15.55 1.25
C GLY A 303 8.92 -17.07 1.21
N ASN A 304 9.45 -17.77 2.21
CA ASN A 304 9.40 -19.24 2.36
C ASN A 304 8.19 -19.74 3.18
N LEU A 305 7.16 -18.91 3.36
CA LEU A 305 5.96 -19.30 4.10
C LEU A 305 5.15 -20.37 3.36
N GLU A 306 4.74 -21.41 4.08
CA GLU A 306 3.88 -22.46 3.54
C GLU A 306 2.45 -21.96 3.30
N ALA A 307 2.00 -21.93 2.03
CA ALA A 307 0.71 -21.39 1.60
C ALA A 307 -0.54 -22.01 2.28
N SER A 308 -0.45 -23.23 2.80
CA SER A 308 -1.57 -23.90 3.51
C SER A 308 -1.70 -23.50 4.98
N LYS A 309 -0.78 -22.68 5.51
CA LYS A 309 -0.65 -22.38 6.94
C LYS A 309 -0.80 -20.89 7.27
N TYR A 310 -1.03 -20.04 6.28
CA TYR A 310 -1.47 -18.66 6.45
C TYR A 310 -2.76 -18.39 5.66
N ASP A 311 -3.47 -17.33 6.04
CA ASP A 311 -4.69 -16.89 5.35
C ASP A 311 -4.47 -15.56 4.61
N ASP A 312 -5.10 -15.43 3.45
CA ASP A 312 -5.23 -14.15 2.75
C ASP A 312 -6.67 -13.63 2.86
N ILE A 313 -6.80 -12.38 3.32
CA ILE A 313 -8.07 -11.67 3.35
C ILE A 313 -7.96 -10.46 2.44
N ASN A 314 -8.53 -10.57 1.24
CA ASN A 314 -8.56 -9.47 0.29
C ASN A 314 -9.83 -8.62 0.48
N ILE A 315 -9.65 -7.30 0.53
CA ILE A 315 -10.71 -6.31 0.77
C ILE A 315 -10.94 -5.35 -0.41
N ASP A 316 -10.31 -5.59 -1.55
CA ASP A 316 -10.62 -4.86 -2.78
C ASP A 316 -11.97 -5.33 -3.37
N ALA A 317 -12.72 -4.41 -3.96
CA ALA A 317 -14.10 -4.67 -4.42
C ALA A 317 -14.22 -5.87 -5.37
N TYR A 318 -13.28 -6.02 -6.31
CA TYR A 318 -13.23 -7.16 -7.23
C TYR A 318 -12.96 -8.47 -6.50
N GLU A 319 -11.97 -8.50 -5.61
CA GLU A 319 -11.56 -9.73 -4.96
C GLU A 319 -12.63 -10.26 -4.00
N ILE A 320 -13.39 -9.35 -3.38
CA ILE A 320 -14.42 -9.70 -2.42
C ILE A 320 -15.81 -9.95 -3.05
N TYR A 321 -16.17 -9.25 -4.14
CA TYR A 321 -17.50 -9.37 -4.77
C TYR A 321 -17.49 -9.79 -6.24
N GLY A 322 -16.37 -9.61 -6.95
CA GLY A 322 -16.24 -9.72 -8.41
C GLY A 322 -15.99 -11.10 -9.00
N LYS A 323 -15.62 -12.10 -8.18
CA LYS A 323 -15.22 -13.44 -8.68
C LYS A 323 -16.32 -14.20 -9.43
N LYS A 324 -17.60 -13.86 -9.21
CA LYS A 324 -18.73 -14.55 -9.86
C LYS A 324 -19.18 -13.87 -11.15
N ASN A 325 -19.53 -12.59 -11.06
CA ASN A 325 -19.89 -11.75 -12.20
C ASN A 325 -19.99 -10.27 -11.77
N ILE A 326 -20.00 -9.39 -12.79
CA ILE A 326 -20.05 -7.93 -12.62
C ILE A 326 -21.33 -7.47 -11.91
N SER A 327 -22.48 -8.09 -12.19
CA SER A 327 -23.75 -7.67 -11.56
C SER A 327 -23.77 -7.92 -10.06
N GLU A 328 -23.19 -9.04 -9.60
CA GLU A 328 -23.05 -9.35 -8.18
C GLU A 328 -22.04 -8.41 -7.51
N LEU A 329 -20.94 -8.06 -8.19
CA LEU A 329 -20.02 -7.02 -7.74
C LEU A 329 -20.75 -5.71 -7.49
N GLU A 330 -21.43 -5.18 -8.50
CA GLU A 330 -22.14 -3.90 -8.41
C GLU A 330 -23.18 -3.94 -7.28
N THR A 331 -23.99 -5.00 -7.21
CA THR A 331 -25.05 -5.12 -6.19
C THR A 331 -24.48 -5.07 -4.78
N LYS A 332 -23.43 -5.85 -4.49
CA LYS A 332 -22.82 -5.92 -3.16
C LYS A 332 -22.03 -4.64 -2.83
N ALA A 333 -21.32 -4.09 -3.79
CA ALA A 333 -20.57 -2.84 -3.65
C ALA A 333 -21.48 -1.63 -3.37
N ILE A 334 -22.61 -1.53 -4.07
CA ILE A 334 -23.62 -0.50 -3.84
C ILE A 334 -24.22 -0.64 -2.44
N ASN A 335 -24.55 -1.87 -2.01
CA ASN A 335 -25.07 -2.12 -0.66
C ASN A 335 -24.06 -1.73 0.43
N TYR A 336 -22.78 -2.06 0.25
CA TYR A 336 -21.71 -1.67 1.16
C TYR A 336 -21.57 -0.14 1.25
N THR A 337 -21.58 0.55 0.09
CA THR A 337 -21.52 2.02 0.02
C THR A 337 -22.70 2.66 0.75
N LYS A 338 -23.92 2.14 0.56
CA LYS A 338 -25.12 2.56 1.29
C LYS A 338 -24.94 2.41 2.80
N ARG A 339 -24.54 1.21 3.26
CA ARG A 339 -24.30 0.92 4.68
C ARG A 339 -23.24 1.84 5.30
N LEU A 340 -22.14 2.13 4.58
CA LEU A 340 -21.07 3.00 5.05
C LEU A 340 -21.57 4.41 5.39
N ILE A 341 -22.41 4.98 4.51
CA ILE A 341 -22.94 6.35 4.62
C ILE A 341 -24.05 6.41 5.66
N GLU A 342 -25.08 5.57 5.51
CA GLU A 342 -26.25 5.60 6.39
C GLU A 342 -25.87 5.34 7.84
N ASN A 343 -25.01 4.34 8.10
CA ASN A 343 -24.57 4.01 9.45
C ASN A 343 -23.88 5.22 10.13
N ARG A 344 -22.99 5.92 9.42
CA ARG A 344 -22.32 7.11 9.97
C ARG A 344 -23.27 8.28 10.18
N LEU A 345 -24.16 8.53 9.22
CA LEU A 345 -25.17 9.59 9.38
C LEU A 345 -26.02 9.35 10.62
N THR A 346 -26.49 8.13 10.86
CA THR A 346 -27.29 7.82 12.07
C THR A 346 -26.54 8.01 13.39
N ILE A 347 -25.21 8.05 13.37
CA ILE A 347 -24.37 8.26 14.55
C ILE A 347 -24.13 9.75 14.81
N PHE A 348 -23.90 10.52 13.74
CA PHE A 348 -23.50 11.92 13.84
C PHE A 348 -24.63 12.92 13.62
N SER A 349 -25.78 12.47 13.13
CA SER A 349 -26.91 13.31 12.77
C SER A 349 -28.25 12.61 13.00
N ALA A 350 -29.29 13.39 13.28
CA ALA A 350 -30.67 12.93 13.27
C ALA A 350 -31.30 12.94 11.85
N ASP A 351 -30.65 13.61 10.91
CA ASP A 351 -31.10 13.74 9.53
C ASP A 351 -30.87 12.43 8.75
N LYS A 352 -31.67 12.26 7.70
CA LYS A 352 -31.58 11.13 6.78
C LYS A 352 -30.87 11.54 5.49
N VAL A 353 -30.50 10.55 4.67
CA VAL A 353 -29.74 10.80 3.44
C VAL A 353 -30.44 11.80 2.51
N TRP A 354 -31.76 11.74 2.38
CA TRP A 354 -32.52 12.68 1.53
C TRP A 354 -32.59 14.12 2.05
N ASP A 355 -32.18 14.38 3.29
CA ASP A 355 -32.05 15.75 3.80
C ASP A 355 -30.78 16.42 3.24
N TYR A 356 -29.76 15.62 2.91
CA TYR A 356 -28.48 16.08 2.34
C TYR A 356 -28.43 15.99 0.81
N PHE A 357 -29.10 14.99 0.21
CA PHE A 357 -29.06 14.75 -1.24
C PHE A 357 -30.37 15.13 -1.92
N ASP A 358 -30.29 15.80 -3.07
CA ASP A 358 -31.45 16.10 -3.90
C ASP A 358 -31.83 14.88 -4.74
N LEU A 359 -32.76 14.07 -4.21
CA LEU A 359 -33.22 12.84 -4.87
C LEU A 359 -33.87 13.08 -6.24
N ASN A 360 -34.35 14.29 -6.55
CA ASN A 360 -34.89 14.61 -7.88
C ASN A 360 -33.79 14.68 -8.95
N SER A 361 -32.53 14.85 -8.55
CA SER A 361 -31.39 14.83 -9.46
C SER A 361 -30.96 13.40 -9.86
N PHE A 362 -31.63 12.38 -9.32
CA PHE A 362 -31.39 10.96 -9.59
C PHE A 362 -32.70 10.30 -10.04
N LYS A 363 -32.60 9.19 -10.79
CA LYS A 363 -33.75 8.36 -11.19
C LYS A 363 -34.39 7.67 -10.00
N ASN A 364 -33.59 7.28 -9.01
CA ASN A 364 -34.02 6.67 -7.76
C ASN A 364 -32.86 6.65 -6.74
N GLU A 365 -33.16 6.28 -5.50
CA GLU A 365 -32.19 6.17 -4.41
C GLU A 365 -31.03 5.21 -4.73
N ASN A 366 -31.28 4.10 -5.43
CA ASN A 366 -30.20 3.16 -5.79
C ASN A 366 -29.20 3.79 -6.78
N GLU A 367 -29.63 4.73 -7.63
CA GLU A 367 -28.71 5.44 -8.53
C GLU A 367 -27.74 6.35 -7.77
N LEU A 368 -28.17 6.99 -6.68
CA LEU A 368 -27.28 7.78 -5.82
C LEU A 368 -26.10 6.92 -5.33
N TYR A 369 -26.41 5.79 -4.68
CA TYR A 369 -25.37 4.90 -4.15
C TYR A 369 -24.54 4.23 -5.24
N LYS A 370 -25.13 4.00 -6.42
CA LYS A 370 -24.41 3.51 -7.59
C LYS A 370 -23.35 4.50 -8.08
N ILE A 371 -23.69 5.78 -8.17
CA ILE A 371 -22.73 6.81 -8.59
C ILE A 371 -21.64 6.98 -7.53
N LEU A 372 -22.01 7.03 -6.24
CA LEU A 372 -21.05 7.10 -5.14
C LEU A 372 -20.09 5.88 -5.15
N PHE A 373 -20.61 4.69 -5.41
CA PHE A 373 -19.79 3.50 -5.63
C PHE A 373 -18.84 3.70 -6.82
N TYR A 374 -19.32 4.05 -8.02
CA TYR A 374 -18.43 4.18 -9.18
C TYR A 374 -17.36 5.26 -9.00
N CYS A 375 -17.66 6.34 -8.28
CA CYS A 375 -16.69 7.41 -7.99
C CYS A 375 -15.65 7.02 -6.93
N SER A 376 -15.90 6.00 -6.09
CA SER A 376 -15.02 5.62 -4.97
C SER A 376 -14.52 4.18 -5.00
N MET A 377 -15.12 3.31 -5.81
CA MET A 377 -14.85 1.87 -5.92
C MET A 377 -14.76 1.13 -4.58
N CYS A 378 -15.68 1.45 -3.66
CA CYS A 378 -15.71 0.92 -2.29
C CYS A 378 -14.47 1.27 -1.45
N VAL A 379 -13.68 2.28 -1.83
CA VAL A 379 -12.58 2.82 -1.03
C VAL A 379 -13.15 3.88 -0.08
N PRO A 380 -13.25 3.62 1.24
CA PRO A 380 -13.89 4.56 2.18
C PRO A 380 -13.23 5.94 2.18
N ARG A 381 -11.90 5.99 2.03
CA ARG A 381 -11.16 7.26 1.96
C ARG A 381 -11.58 8.09 0.76
N ASP A 382 -11.65 7.49 -0.42
CA ASP A 382 -12.01 8.18 -1.66
C ASP A 382 -13.45 8.67 -1.60
N LEU A 383 -14.36 7.87 -1.00
CA LEU A 383 -15.72 8.30 -0.68
C LEU A 383 -15.74 9.49 0.29
N GLY A 384 -14.90 9.48 1.32
CA GLY A 384 -14.75 10.60 2.25
C GLY A 384 -14.27 11.88 1.57
N VAL A 385 -13.27 11.80 0.68
CA VAL A 385 -12.80 12.96 -0.10
C VAL A 385 -13.90 13.47 -1.04
N LEU A 386 -14.63 12.57 -1.71
CA LEU A 386 -15.75 12.91 -2.59
C LEU A 386 -16.85 13.68 -1.84
N LEU A 387 -17.26 13.17 -0.68
CA LEU A 387 -18.29 13.80 0.14
C LEU A 387 -17.79 15.09 0.80
N SER A 388 -16.48 15.21 1.08
CA SER A 388 -15.85 16.45 1.56
C SER A 388 -15.93 17.55 0.51
N ASN A 389 -15.68 17.23 -0.75
CA ASN A 389 -15.83 18.20 -1.84
C ASN A 389 -17.30 18.63 -1.98
N CYS A 390 -18.23 17.68 -1.91
CA CYS A 390 -19.67 17.98 -1.94
C CYS A 390 -20.13 18.82 -0.73
N TYR A 391 -19.54 18.57 0.45
CA TYR A 391 -19.80 19.36 1.66
C TYR A 391 -19.41 20.83 1.44
N LEU A 392 -18.19 21.07 0.93
CA LEU A 392 -17.68 22.41 0.67
C LEU A 392 -18.43 23.13 -0.45
N SER A 393 -18.89 22.42 -1.49
CA SER A 393 -19.59 23.04 -2.62
C SER A 393 -21.09 23.26 -2.40
N ASN A 394 -21.72 22.47 -1.53
CA ASN A 394 -23.18 22.46 -1.37
C ASN A 394 -23.62 22.66 0.09
N ILE A 395 -23.23 21.75 0.98
CA ILE A 395 -23.79 21.65 2.33
C ILE A 395 -23.51 22.90 3.17
N ILE A 396 -22.28 23.45 3.13
CA ILE A 396 -21.95 24.69 3.87
C ILE A 396 -22.71 25.92 3.37
N HIS A 397 -23.29 25.84 2.17
CA HIS A 397 -24.10 26.87 1.55
C HIS A 397 -25.59 26.57 1.65
N ASP A 398 -25.99 25.64 2.53
CA ASP A 398 -27.36 25.20 2.77
C ASP A 398 -28.06 24.68 1.49
N LYS A 399 -27.28 24.04 0.61
CA LYS A 399 -27.76 23.41 -0.63
C LYS A 399 -27.63 21.90 -0.53
N LYS A 400 -28.62 21.17 -1.05
CA LYS A 400 -28.53 19.71 -1.21
C LYS A 400 -27.52 19.32 -2.28
N ILE A 401 -26.91 18.17 -2.10
CA ILE A 401 -25.96 17.57 -3.06
C ILE A 401 -26.75 16.99 -4.22
N THR A 402 -26.44 17.44 -5.44
CA THR A 402 -27.06 16.94 -6.67
C THR A 402 -26.18 15.88 -7.34
N ARG A 403 -26.73 15.14 -8.29
CA ARG A 403 -25.94 14.27 -9.19
C ARG A 403 -24.74 15.02 -9.78
N THR A 404 -24.96 16.21 -10.33
CA THR A 404 -23.89 17.03 -10.94
C THR A 404 -22.79 17.36 -9.93
N SER A 405 -23.15 17.73 -8.70
CA SER A 405 -22.18 18.03 -7.63
C SER A 405 -21.26 16.85 -7.32
N ILE A 406 -21.79 15.61 -7.35
CA ILE A 406 -20.97 14.40 -7.16
C ILE A 406 -20.02 14.18 -8.35
N LEU A 407 -20.48 14.40 -9.58
CA LEU A 407 -19.63 14.23 -10.76
C LEU A 407 -18.52 15.29 -10.83
N ASP A 408 -18.83 16.53 -10.47
CA ASP A 408 -17.85 17.62 -10.42
C ASP A 408 -16.83 17.37 -9.30
N ALA A 409 -17.27 16.83 -8.16
CA ALA A 409 -16.36 16.41 -7.09
C ALA A 409 -15.43 15.26 -7.53
N ALA A 410 -15.93 14.30 -8.31
CA ALA A 410 -15.12 13.19 -8.85
C ALA A 410 -14.11 13.68 -9.90
N ASP A 411 -14.52 14.59 -10.79
CA ASP A 411 -13.64 15.27 -11.76
C ASP A 411 -12.50 15.99 -11.04
N ARG A 412 -12.84 16.81 -10.03
CA ARG A 412 -11.87 17.52 -9.20
C ARG A 412 -10.87 16.60 -8.51
N ILE A 413 -11.33 15.46 -7.96
CA ILE A 413 -10.44 14.47 -7.33
C ILE A 413 -9.45 13.93 -8.36
N PHE A 414 -9.92 13.59 -9.56
CA PHE A 414 -9.03 13.09 -10.60
C PHE A 414 -8.02 14.17 -11.00
N SER A 415 -8.45 15.38 -11.32
CA SER A 415 -7.58 16.45 -11.79
C SER A 415 -6.57 16.92 -10.74
N GLU A 416 -6.94 16.95 -9.45
CA GLU A 416 -6.07 17.48 -8.39
C GLU A 416 -5.19 16.40 -7.73
N ASN A 417 -5.64 15.14 -7.66
CA ASN A 417 -4.97 14.10 -6.87
C ASN A 417 -4.44 12.92 -7.68
N ILE A 418 -5.05 12.59 -8.83
CA ILE A 418 -4.70 11.40 -9.61
C ILE A 418 -3.87 11.80 -10.83
N GLU A 419 -4.38 12.71 -11.67
CA GLU A 419 -3.72 13.14 -12.90
C GLU A 419 -2.29 13.66 -12.70
N PRO A 420 -1.98 14.48 -11.67
CA PRO A 420 -0.63 15.00 -11.46
C PRO A 420 0.40 13.94 -11.03
N PHE A 421 -0.01 12.70 -10.73
CA PHE A 421 0.85 11.65 -10.18
C PHE A 421 2.15 11.47 -10.98
N TYR A 422 2.07 11.26 -12.30
CA TYR A 422 3.25 11.02 -13.13
C TYR A 422 4.15 12.23 -13.19
N VAL A 423 3.58 13.43 -13.35
CA VAL A 423 4.33 14.69 -13.40
C VAL A 423 5.12 14.87 -12.12
N LYS A 424 4.45 14.73 -10.99
CA LYS A 424 5.01 14.85 -9.65
C LYS A 424 6.14 13.85 -9.40
N LYS A 425 5.96 12.59 -9.79
CA LYS A 425 7.00 11.56 -9.63
C LYS A 425 8.16 11.75 -10.60
N LEU A 426 7.91 12.05 -11.86
CA LEU A 426 8.96 12.20 -12.88
C LEU A 426 9.77 13.50 -12.70
N SER A 427 9.22 14.47 -11.98
CA SER A 427 9.89 15.73 -11.61
C SER A 427 10.83 15.62 -10.41
N SER A 428 10.86 14.50 -9.69
CA SER A 428 11.74 14.37 -8.52
C SER A 428 13.17 13.98 -8.91
N ASP A 429 14.15 14.61 -8.26
CA ASP A 429 15.58 14.42 -8.51
C ASP A 429 16.13 13.09 -7.92
N ASP A 430 15.44 12.51 -6.94
CA ASP A 430 15.86 11.31 -6.20
C ASP A 430 15.25 10.00 -6.74
N LEU A 431 14.70 10.01 -7.96
CA LEU A 431 14.11 8.82 -8.55
C LEU A 431 15.16 7.94 -9.24
N ASP A 432 15.12 6.63 -8.98
CA ASP A 432 15.95 5.67 -9.71
C ASP A 432 15.67 5.69 -11.22
N SER A 433 16.73 5.56 -12.02
CA SER A 433 16.64 5.68 -13.48
C SER A 433 15.76 4.62 -14.16
N ILE A 434 15.70 3.40 -13.61
CA ILE A 434 14.87 2.32 -14.13
C ILE A 434 13.42 2.62 -13.77
N VAL A 435 13.15 2.98 -12.51
CA VAL A 435 11.83 3.38 -12.04
C VAL A 435 11.29 4.56 -12.85
N LYS A 436 12.14 5.54 -13.18
CA LYS A 436 11.77 6.68 -14.03
C LYS A 436 11.28 6.21 -15.40
N LYS A 437 12.05 5.34 -16.08
CA LYS A 437 11.67 4.77 -17.39
C LYS A 437 10.37 3.99 -17.33
N GLU A 438 10.14 3.20 -16.28
CA GLU A 438 8.89 2.48 -16.09
C GLU A 438 7.69 3.42 -15.96
N LEU A 439 7.81 4.49 -15.16
CA LEU A 439 6.77 5.51 -15.01
C LEU A 439 6.44 6.22 -16.33
N ILE A 440 7.44 6.49 -17.16
CA ILE A 440 7.24 7.10 -18.50
C ILE A 440 6.39 6.17 -19.37
N VAL A 441 6.71 4.88 -19.40
CA VAL A 441 5.91 3.90 -20.16
C VAL A 441 4.50 3.80 -19.61
N GLN A 442 4.32 3.82 -18.30
CA GLN A 442 2.99 3.80 -17.66
C GLN A 442 2.16 5.05 -18.02
N GLN A 443 2.78 6.23 -18.04
CA GLN A 443 2.14 7.47 -18.47
C GLN A 443 1.72 7.39 -19.96
N ALA A 444 2.59 6.88 -20.83
CA ALA A 444 2.29 6.68 -22.24
C ALA A 444 1.16 5.66 -22.45
N LEU A 445 1.15 4.60 -21.64
CA LEU A 445 0.14 3.55 -21.65
C LEU A 445 -1.24 4.12 -21.33
N ILE A 446 -1.42 4.79 -20.18
CA ILE A 446 -2.73 5.36 -19.82
C ILE A 446 -3.21 6.38 -20.84
N GLY A 447 -2.31 7.23 -21.36
CA GLY A 447 -2.64 8.18 -22.43
C GLY A 447 -3.14 7.50 -23.71
N THR A 448 -2.55 6.37 -24.07
CA THR A 448 -2.95 5.59 -25.25
C THR A 448 -4.30 4.90 -25.05
N LEU A 449 -4.53 4.32 -23.86
CA LEU A 449 -5.82 3.70 -23.53
C LEU A 449 -6.96 4.73 -23.56
N ILE A 450 -6.73 5.94 -23.03
CA ILE A 450 -7.69 7.06 -23.06
C ILE A 450 -7.99 7.47 -24.51
N LYS A 451 -6.96 7.71 -25.33
CA LYS A 451 -7.13 8.09 -26.74
C LYS A 451 -7.92 7.03 -27.51
N HIS A 452 -7.65 5.75 -27.25
CA HIS A 452 -8.37 4.65 -27.88
C HIS A 452 -9.85 4.61 -27.45
N ALA A 453 -10.15 4.84 -26.17
CA ALA A 453 -11.53 4.95 -25.68
C ALA A 453 -12.29 6.14 -26.28
N GLN A 454 -11.64 7.30 -26.41
CA GLN A 454 -12.22 8.50 -27.03
C GLN A 454 -12.50 8.29 -28.52
N LYS A 455 -11.58 7.64 -29.24
CA LYS A 455 -11.75 7.25 -30.64
C LYS A 455 -12.95 6.33 -30.81
N ASN A 456 -13.01 5.26 -30.03
CA ASN A 456 -14.10 4.28 -30.06
C ASN A 456 -15.47 4.89 -29.75
N LYS A 457 -15.53 5.93 -28.90
CA LYS A 457 -16.79 6.59 -28.53
C LYS A 457 -17.57 7.08 -29.77
N LYS A 458 -16.83 7.59 -30.78
CA LYS A 458 -17.39 8.13 -32.03
C LYS A 458 -17.40 7.12 -33.16
N GLU A 459 -16.31 6.38 -33.37
CA GLU A 459 -16.16 5.48 -34.54
C GLU A 459 -17.01 4.20 -34.49
N LEU A 460 -17.53 3.86 -33.31
CA LEU A 460 -18.40 2.70 -33.13
C LEU A 460 -19.88 3.03 -33.40
N VAL A 461 -20.24 4.32 -33.48
CA VAL A 461 -21.59 4.77 -33.84
C VAL A 461 -21.91 4.31 -35.26
N GLY A 462 -23.09 3.72 -35.46
CA GLY A 462 -23.54 3.25 -36.78
C GLY A 462 -22.87 1.96 -37.28
N ARG A 463 -21.93 1.35 -36.55
CA ARG A 463 -21.40 0.03 -36.92
C ARG A 463 -22.49 -1.05 -36.81
N GLU A 464 -22.41 -2.05 -37.67
CA GLU A 464 -23.26 -3.24 -37.65
C GLU A 464 -22.99 -4.12 -36.41
N ASN A 465 -23.49 -3.67 -35.27
CA ASN A 465 -23.44 -4.41 -34.01
C ASN A 465 -24.68 -4.08 -33.19
N SER A 466 -25.46 -5.11 -32.82
CA SER A 466 -26.72 -4.95 -32.09
C SER A 466 -26.59 -4.25 -30.73
N TYR A 467 -25.38 -4.16 -30.17
CA TYR A 467 -25.11 -3.42 -28.94
C TYR A 467 -24.91 -1.92 -29.15
N PHE A 468 -24.64 -1.46 -30.39
CA PHE A 468 -24.36 -0.07 -30.74
C PHE A 468 -25.50 0.62 -31.52
N VAL A 469 -26.43 -0.15 -32.10
CA VAL A 469 -27.58 0.39 -32.84
C VAL A 469 -28.41 1.33 -31.96
N GLY A 470 -28.70 2.52 -32.50
CA GLY A 470 -29.56 3.52 -31.87
C GLY A 470 -28.90 4.36 -30.78
N LEU A 471 -27.56 4.37 -30.71
CA LEU A 471 -26.79 5.20 -29.78
C LEU A 471 -26.06 6.31 -30.54
N ASP A 472 -26.18 7.55 -30.05
CA ASP A 472 -25.50 8.72 -30.62
C ASP A 472 -24.02 8.82 -30.19
N GLU A 473 -23.69 8.26 -29.02
CA GLU A 473 -22.33 8.08 -28.53
C GLU A 473 -22.21 6.74 -27.79
N ILE A 474 -21.05 6.08 -27.92
CA ILE A 474 -20.83 4.74 -27.36
C ILE A 474 -20.14 4.83 -25.99
N PRO A 475 -20.70 4.23 -24.92
CA PRO A 475 -20.00 4.05 -23.65
C PRO A 475 -18.71 3.24 -23.80
N THR A 476 -17.55 3.85 -23.52
CA THR A 476 -16.22 3.27 -23.73
C THR A 476 -15.35 3.27 -22.48
N SER A 477 -15.93 3.46 -21.30
CA SER A 477 -15.15 3.51 -20.05
C SER A 477 -14.60 2.16 -19.58
N HIS A 478 -15.06 1.06 -20.18
CA HIS A 478 -14.62 -0.29 -19.82
C HIS A 478 -13.87 -0.92 -20.99
N PHE A 479 -12.82 -1.66 -20.68
CA PHE A 479 -12.02 -2.39 -21.66
C PHE A 479 -11.54 -3.71 -21.08
N ARG A 480 -11.18 -4.64 -21.97
CA ARG A 480 -10.73 -5.98 -21.66
C ARG A 480 -9.29 -6.15 -22.10
N VAL A 481 -8.55 -6.96 -21.37
CA VAL A 481 -7.20 -7.36 -21.75
C VAL A 481 -6.97 -8.84 -21.47
N ASN A 482 -6.06 -9.43 -22.23
CA ASN A 482 -5.58 -10.78 -21.95
C ASN A 482 -4.86 -10.78 -20.60
N LYS A 483 -4.92 -11.91 -19.89
CA LYS A 483 -4.33 -12.06 -18.55
C LYS A 483 -2.83 -11.76 -18.51
N GLU A 484 -2.11 -11.98 -19.61
CA GLU A 484 -0.68 -11.64 -19.75
C GLU A 484 -0.37 -10.14 -19.53
N TYR A 485 -1.33 -9.24 -19.77
CA TYR A 485 -1.15 -7.80 -19.58
C TYR A 485 -1.60 -7.30 -18.19
N GLU A 486 -2.07 -8.18 -17.30
CA GLU A 486 -2.47 -7.81 -15.93
C GLU A 486 -1.35 -7.11 -15.17
N GLY A 487 -0.15 -7.69 -15.18
CA GLY A 487 1.04 -7.12 -14.52
C GLY A 487 1.44 -5.76 -15.09
N THR A 488 1.26 -5.54 -16.39
CA THR A 488 1.54 -4.25 -17.04
C THR A 488 0.60 -3.14 -16.54
N LEU A 489 -0.64 -3.47 -16.18
CA LEU A 489 -1.67 -2.52 -15.76
C LEU A 489 -1.72 -2.29 -14.25
N GLN A 490 -0.99 -3.08 -13.47
CA GLN A 490 -0.95 -3.07 -12.01
C GLN A 490 -0.65 -1.67 -11.44
N SER A 491 0.33 -0.95 -12.01
CA SER A 491 0.67 0.41 -11.58
C SER A 491 -0.46 1.41 -11.85
N LEU A 492 -1.17 1.30 -12.99
CA LEU A 492 -2.33 2.14 -13.29
C LEU A 492 -3.47 1.88 -12.29
N GLU A 493 -3.67 0.62 -11.93
CA GLU A 493 -4.67 0.19 -10.98
C GLU A 493 -4.34 0.64 -9.53
N PHE A 494 -3.07 0.54 -9.13
CA PHE A 494 -2.58 1.00 -7.84
C PHE A 494 -2.75 2.52 -7.66
N ASN A 495 -2.53 3.28 -8.74
CA ASN A 495 -2.65 4.73 -8.75
C ASN A 495 -4.07 5.23 -9.14
N ASN A 496 -5.09 4.36 -9.03
CA ASN A 496 -6.50 4.71 -9.22
C ASN A 496 -6.89 5.26 -10.62
N TYR A 497 -6.09 5.00 -11.67
CA TYR A 497 -6.49 5.35 -13.05
C TYR A 497 -7.51 4.37 -13.62
N ILE A 498 -7.43 3.11 -13.22
CA ILE A 498 -8.32 2.02 -13.63
C ILE A 498 -8.66 1.13 -12.44
N HIS A 499 -9.73 0.34 -12.57
CA HIS A 499 -10.21 -0.58 -11.54
C HIS A 499 -10.58 -1.91 -12.18
N LYS A 500 -10.09 -3.03 -11.65
CA LYS A 500 -10.53 -4.36 -12.06
C LYS A 500 -11.99 -4.57 -11.67
N MET A 501 -12.81 -5.01 -12.62
CA MET A 501 -14.27 -5.18 -12.45
C MET A 501 -14.74 -6.62 -12.60
N GLY A 502 -13.94 -7.49 -13.21
CA GLY A 502 -14.36 -8.85 -13.53
C GLY A 502 -13.33 -9.63 -14.33
N GLU A 503 -13.48 -10.93 -14.37
CA GLU A 503 -12.92 -11.79 -15.41
C GLU A 503 -14.07 -12.25 -16.31
N ILE A 504 -13.88 -12.14 -17.62
CA ILE A 504 -14.90 -12.48 -18.62
C ILE A 504 -14.29 -13.27 -19.77
N VAL A 505 -15.07 -14.21 -20.28
CA VAL A 505 -14.66 -15.02 -21.42
C VAL A 505 -14.74 -14.19 -22.69
N GLY A 506 -13.62 -14.08 -23.41
CA GLY A 506 -13.55 -13.37 -24.68
C GLY A 506 -14.35 -14.06 -25.78
N LYS A 507 -14.91 -13.28 -26.71
CA LYS A 507 -15.42 -13.81 -27.98
C LYS A 507 -14.21 -14.14 -28.87
N GLY A 508 -13.75 -15.38 -28.80
CA GLY A 508 -12.57 -15.88 -29.53
C GLY A 508 -12.57 -15.53 -31.02
N ASN A 509 -11.37 -15.56 -31.62
CA ASN A 509 -11.22 -15.54 -33.07
C ASN A 509 -11.57 -16.92 -33.62
N ALA A 510 -12.11 -17.00 -34.84
CA ALA A 510 -12.54 -18.26 -35.46
C ALA A 510 -11.43 -19.32 -35.59
N SER A 511 -10.16 -18.94 -35.39
CA SER A 511 -8.98 -19.78 -35.43
C SER A 511 -8.57 -20.42 -34.10
N ASN A 512 -9.05 -19.91 -32.94
CA ASN A 512 -8.69 -20.44 -31.62
C ASN A 512 -9.92 -21.09 -30.96
N LEU A 513 -9.87 -22.41 -30.78
CA LEU A 513 -10.96 -23.23 -30.22
C LEU A 513 -11.17 -23.03 -28.70
N THR A 514 -10.29 -22.31 -28.02
CA THR A 514 -10.41 -22.00 -26.58
C THR A 514 -10.66 -20.52 -26.39
N SER A 515 -11.81 -20.19 -25.79
CA SER A 515 -12.12 -18.83 -25.35
C SER A 515 -11.29 -18.50 -24.11
N GLU A 516 -10.25 -17.68 -24.27
CA GLU A 516 -9.39 -17.25 -23.17
C GLU A 516 -10.15 -16.34 -22.19
N SER A 517 -9.83 -16.47 -20.90
CA SER A 517 -10.30 -15.55 -19.87
C SER A 517 -9.57 -14.22 -20.01
N GLU A 518 -10.33 -13.13 -20.09
CA GLU A 518 -9.82 -11.77 -20.17
C GLU A 518 -10.24 -10.99 -18.92
N ILE A 519 -9.43 -10.01 -18.53
CA ILE A 519 -9.70 -9.16 -17.38
C ILE A 519 -10.44 -7.91 -17.86
N LEU A 520 -11.57 -7.62 -17.24
CA LEU A 520 -12.34 -6.41 -17.45
C LEU A 520 -11.89 -5.32 -16.49
N TYR A 521 -11.45 -4.19 -17.04
CA TYR A 521 -11.16 -2.97 -16.32
C TYR A 521 -12.20 -1.90 -16.61
N ALA A 522 -12.41 -0.99 -15.66
CA ALA A 522 -13.07 0.29 -15.85
C ALA A 522 -12.06 1.42 -15.60
N PHE A 523 -12.08 2.47 -16.41
CA PHE A 523 -11.39 3.71 -16.07
C PHE A 523 -11.99 4.33 -14.81
N ASN A 524 -11.20 5.13 -14.11
CA ASN A 524 -11.66 5.99 -13.03
C ASN A 524 -12.82 6.88 -13.51
N TYR A 525 -13.82 7.09 -12.64
CA TYR A 525 -15.00 7.86 -13.03
C TYR A 525 -14.68 9.35 -13.28
N GLY A 526 -13.85 9.96 -12.43
CA GLY A 526 -13.37 11.34 -12.61
C GLY A 526 -12.57 11.50 -13.89
N LEU A 527 -11.68 10.54 -14.20
CA LEU A 527 -10.98 10.48 -15.49
C LEU A 527 -11.95 10.48 -16.67
N CYS A 528 -13.00 9.65 -16.59
CA CYS A 528 -13.99 9.59 -17.66
C CYS A 528 -14.71 10.93 -17.84
N ARG A 529 -15.01 11.62 -16.74
CA ARG A 529 -15.66 12.93 -16.75
C ARG A 529 -14.76 13.97 -17.41
N ASP A 530 -13.51 14.07 -16.96
CA ASP A 530 -12.51 15.01 -17.47
C ASP A 530 -12.23 14.78 -18.97
N LYS A 531 -11.96 13.53 -19.34
CA LYS A 531 -11.60 13.13 -20.71
C LYS A 531 -12.81 12.89 -21.63
N LYS A 532 -14.03 13.24 -21.19
CA LYS A 532 -15.29 13.13 -21.95
C LYS A 532 -15.57 11.71 -22.49
N ILE A 533 -15.25 10.68 -21.69
CA ILE A 533 -15.55 9.28 -21.93
C ILE A 533 -16.88 8.93 -21.25
N ILE A 534 -17.79 8.26 -21.96
CA ILE A 534 -19.09 7.88 -21.39
C ILE A 534 -18.93 6.62 -20.53
N TYR A 535 -19.37 6.71 -19.28
CA TYR A 535 -19.20 5.66 -18.28
C TYR A 535 -20.22 4.52 -18.41
N GLY A 536 -19.74 3.28 -18.26
CA GLY A 536 -20.57 2.09 -18.12
C GLY A 536 -21.03 1.51 -19.45
N LYS A 537 -22.33 1.18 -19.50
CA LYS A 537 -23.02 0.61 -20.66
C LYS A 537 -24.43 1.21 -20.77
N PRO A 538 -25.09 1.11 -21.94
CA PRO A 538 -26.48 1.54 -22.07
C PRO A 538 -27.41 0.75 -21.14
N ASN A 539 -28.44 1.42 -20.59
CA ASN A 539 -29.32 0.82 -19.57
C ASN A 539 -30.10 -0.40 -20.06
N ASN A 540 -30.39 -0.47 -21.36
CA ASN A 540 -31.13 -1.55 -22.02
C ASN A 540 -30.26 -2.70 -22.53
N LYS A 541 -28.94 -2.68 -22.29
CA LYS A 541 -28.01 -3.73 -22.72
C LYS A 541 -27.54 -4.55 -21.53
N ASP A 542 -27.28 -5.84 -21.75
CA ASP A 542 -26.72 -6.72 -20.74
C ASP A 542 -25.18 -6.57 -20.64
N ASN A 543 -24.54 -7.38 -19.78
CA ASN A 543 -23.09 -7.34 -19.60
C ASN A 543 -22.29 -7.89 -20.79
N LYS A 544 -22.93 -8.52 -21.78
CA LYS A 544 -22.26 -8.93 -23.03
C LYS A 544 -21.89 -7.72 -23.89
N TYR A 545 -22.38 -6.53 -23.54
CA TYR A 545 -21.85 -5.26 -24.05
C TYR A 545 -20.33 -5.17 -23.87
N PHE A 546 -19.80 -5.56 -22.71
CA PHE A 546 -18.35 -5.49 -22.47
C PHE A 546 -17.56 -6.55 -23.25
N GLN A 547 -18.21 -7.64 -23.68
CA GLN A 547 -17.59 -8.73 -24.45
C GLN A 547 -17.41 -8.41 -25.95
N GLN A 548 -17.82 -7.23 -26.42
CA GLN A 548 -17.62 -6.88 -27.83
C GLN A 548 -16.13 -6.73 -28.15
N ARG A 549 -15.70 -7.27 -29.31
CA ARG A 549 -14.27 -7.33 -29.71
C ARG A 549 -13.56 -5.98 -29.67
N VAL A 550 -14.27 -4.91 -29.98
CA VAL A 550 -13.77 -3.52 -29.97
C VAL A 550 -13.31 -3.04 -28.59
N PHE A 551 -13.72 -3.70 -27.51
CA PHE A 551 -13.28 -3.41 -26.15
C PHE A 551 -12.07 -4.22 -25.70
N ASN A 552 -11.54 -5.16 -26.52
CA ASN A 552 -10.28 -5.82 -26.18
C ASN A 552 -9.11 -4.92 -26.60
N TYR A 553 -8.33 -4.45 -25.63
CA TYR A 553 -7.23 -3.49 -25.82
C TYR A 553 -5.85 -4.17 -25.81
N SER A 554 -5.77 -5.51 -25.78
CA SER A 554 -4.51 -6.25 -25.76
C SER A 554 -3.57 -5.86 -26.90
N ILE A 555 -4.11 -5.71 -28.11
CA ILE A 555 -3.33 -5.30 -29.29
C ILE A 555 -2.77 -3.88 -29.10
N VAL A 556 -3.58 -2.96 -28.59
CA VAL A 556 -3.18 -1.57 -28.33
C VAL A 556 -2.03 -1.50 -27.33
N ILE A 557 -2.10 -2.30 -26.26
CA ILE A 557 -1.05 -2.40 -25.25
C ILE A 557 0.22 -2.98 -25.87
N ARG A 558 0.11 -4.09 -26.60
CA ARG A 558 1.25 -4.76 -27.25
C ARG A 558 1.98 -3.83 -28.22
N GLU A 559 1.24 -3.13 -29.07
CA GLU A 559 1.82 -2.18 -30.03
C GLU A 559 2.57 -1.05 -29.34
N LEU A 560 2.03 -0.52 -28.24
CA LEU A 560 2.72 0.50 -27.44
C LEU A 560 3.99 -0.05 -26.79
N LEU A 561 3.93 -1.25 -26.21
CA LEU A 561 5.10 -1.87 -25.57
C LEU A 561 6.19 -2.18 -26.61
N ASN A 562 5.87 -2.83 -27.72
CA ASN A 562 6.85 -3.20 -28.75
C ASN A 562 7.47 -1.98 -29.44
N LYS A 563 6.74 -0.86 -29.51
CA LYS A 563 7.29 0.40 -30.01
C LYS A 563 8.28 1.05 -29.03
N ASN A 564 8.03 0.91 -27.72
CA ASN A 564 8.69 1.72 -26.70
C ASN A 564 9.64 0.96 -25.77
N LYS A 565 9.59 -0.37 -25.81
CA LYS A 565 10.43 -1.29 -25.05
C LYS A 565 10.96 -2.36 -25.99
N ASN A 566 12.23 -2.71 -25.82
CA ASN A 566 12.81 -3.90 -26.43
C ASN A 566 13.88 -4.47 -25.50
N LEU A 567 14.31 -5.70 -25.77
CA LEU A 567 15.38 -6.35 -25.03
C LEU A 567 16.66 -6.24 -25.82
N THR A 568 17.67 -5.60 -25.27
CA THR A 568 18.99 -5.47 -25.92
C THR A 568 20.07 -6.11 -25.08
N CYS A 569 20.99 -6.84 -25.70
CA CYS A 569 22.23 -7.25 -25.04
C CYS A 569 23.38 -6.26 -25.35
N THR A 570 24.48 -6.38 -24.61
CA THR A 570 25.71 -5.56 -24.79
C THR A 570 26.31 -5.64 -26.20
N LYS A 571 26.03 -6.70 -26.96
CA LYS A 571 26.46 -6.87 -28.37
C LYS A 571 25.51 -6.21 -29.38
N GLY A 572 24.40 -5.64 -28.94
CA GLY A 572 23.42 -4.96 -29.80
C GLY A 572 22.33 -5.86 -30.39
N HIS A 573 22.27 -7.15 -30.04
CA HIS A 573 21.13 -8.00 -30.40
C HIS A 573 19.85 -7.49 -29.73
N THR A 574 18.81 -7.27 -30.53
CA THR A 574 17.54 -6.69 -30.08
C THR A 574 16.40 -7.69 -30.26
N PHE A 575 15.56 -7.86 -29.24
CA PHE A 575 14.39 -8.74 -29.24
C PHE A 575 13.12 -7.96 -28.87
N SER A 576 11.98 -8.36 -29.43
CA SER A 576 10.66 -7.86 -29.03
C SER A 576 10.35 -8.22 -27.57
N MET A 577 9.52 -7.42 -26.91
CA MET A 577 9.02 -7.74 -25.56
C MET A 577 8.19 -9.01 -25.52
N ASP A 578 7.68 -9.48 -26.67
CA ASP A 578 6.99 -10.77 -26.78
C ASP A 578 7.88 -11.96 -26.36
N TYR A 579 9.21 -11.82 -26.42
CA TYR A 579 10.17 -12.84 -26.00
C TYR A 579 10.61 -12.71 -24.54
N TYR A 580 10.09 -11.73 -23.79
CA TYR A 580 10.57 -11.40 -22.44
C TYR A 580 10.48 -12.57 -21.47
N GLU A 581 9.31 -13.17 -21.29
CA GLU A 581 9.14 -14.29 -20.35
C GLU A 581 10.00 -15.49 -20.73
N GLN A 582 10.18 -15.75 -22.02
CA GLN A 582 11.06 -16.81 -22.51
C GLN A 582 12.52 -16.51 -22.14
N ILE A 583 13.04 -15.33 -22.50
CA ILE A 583 14.41 -14.93 -22.20
C ILE A 583 14.66 -14.87 -20.68
N LYS A 584 13.69 -14.37 -19.91
CA LYS A 584 13.71 -14.33 -18.45
C LYS A 584 13.76 -15.72 -17.82
N SER A 585 13.01 -16.69 -18.36
CA SER A 585 13.05 -18.08 -17.88
C SER A 585 14.43 -18.73 -18.06
N PHE A 586 15.22 -18.24 -19.04
CA PHE A 586 16.62 -18.60 -19.24
C PHE A 586 17.60 -17.62 -18.55
N GLY A 587 17.20 -16.98 -17.45
CA GLY A 587 18.09 -16.12 -16.66
C GLY A 587 18.54 -14.84 -17.40
N MET A 588 17.72 -14.37 -18.35
CA MET A 588 18.00 -13.22 -19.21
C MET A 588 19.18 -13.40 -20.17
N PHE A 589 19.72 -14.62 -20.35
CA PHE A 589 20.80 -14.83 -21.31
C PHE A 589 20.36 -14.58 -22.75
N CYS A 590 21.20 -13.90 -23.53
CA CYS A 590 20.94 -13.58 -24.93
C CYS A 590 20.93 -14.84 -25.80
N PRO A 591 19.81 -15.21 -26.43
CA PRO A 591 19.70 -16.45 -27.23
C PRO A 591 20.70 -16.48 -28.40
N THR A 592 20.89 -15.33 -29.06
CA THR A 592 21.81 -15.20 -30.19
C THR A 592 23.27 -15.40 -29.75
N CYS A 593 23.72 -14.75 -28.67
CA CYS A 593 25.08 -14.91 -28.17
C CYS A 593 25.38 -16.35 -27.73
N LEU A 594 24.40 -17.02 -27.10
CA LEU A 594 24.50 -18.43 -26.74
C LEU A 594 24.64 -19.32 -27.99
N SER A 595 23.83 -19.06 -29.03
CA SER A 595 23.88 -19.82 -30.29
C SER A 595 25.19 -19.63 -31.06
N GLU A 596 25.79 -18.45 -30.97
CA GLU A 596 27.05 -18.10 -31.62
C GLU A 596 28.29 -18.62 -30.86
N LYS A 597 28.11 -19.36 -29.75
CA LYS A 597 29.18 -19.82 -28.85
C LYS A 597 30.10 -18.68 -28.38
N GLN A 598 29.54 -17.48 -28.24
CA GLN A 598 30.26 -16.33 -27.71
C GLN A 598 30.15 -16.27 -26.19
N GLU A 599 30.79 -15.27 -25.57
CA GLU A 599 30.59 -14.96 -24.15
C GLU A 599 29.09 -14.84 -23.82
N THR A 600 28.71 -15.39 -22.66
CA THR A 600 27.35 -15.32 -22.14
C THR A 600 27.01 -13.87 -21.81
N ASN A 601 26.27 -13.24 -22.72
CA ASN A 601 25.75 -11.90 -22.54
C ASN A 601 24.30 -11.96 -22.04
N VAL A 602 23.92 -10.98 -21.23
CA VAL A 602 22.58 -10.87 -20.65
C VAL A 602 21.82 -9.76 -21.38
N CYS A 603 20.56 -10.01 -21.69
CA CYS A 603 19.63 -9.02 -22.21
C CYS A 603 19.15 -8.10 -21.09
N SER A 604 18.95 -6.82 -21.41
CA SER A 604 18.38 -5.82 -20.54
C SER A 604 17.26 -5.08 -21.26
N GLU A 605 16.31 -4.54 -20.51
CA GLU A 605 15.24 -3.73 -21.08
C GLU A 605 15.78 -2.37 -21.52
N ASN A 606 15.54 -2.04 -22.78
CA ASN A 606 15.84 -0.74 -23.36
C ASN A 606 14.53 -0.02 -23.69
N TYR A 607 14.56 1.31 -23.48
CA TYR A 607 13.39 2.19 -23.50
C TYR A 607 13.65 3.32 -24.49
N SER A 608 12.72 3.58 -25.41
CA SER A 608 12.86 4.65 -26.41
C SER A 608 12.06 5.92 -26.09
N LEU A 609 11.23 5.89 -25.05
CA LEU A 609 10.52 7.07 -24.56
C LEU A 609 11.39 7.83 -23.56
N ASP A 610 11.31 9.15 -23.64
CA ASP A 610 11.90 10.06 -22.66
C ASP A 610 10.82 11.02 -22.11
N PHE A 611 11.10 11.58 -20.94
CA PHE A 611 10.26 12.58 -20.30
C PHE A 611 10.94 13.93 -20.40
N GLU A 612 10.35 14.84 -21.16
CA GLU A 612 10.75 16.24 -21.17
C GLU A 612 10.29 16.87 -19.84
N LEU A 613 11.26 17.16 -18.97
CA LEU A 613 11.01 17.90 -17.75
C LEU A 613 10.50 19.31 -18.12
N PRO A 614 9.42 19.82 -17.49
CA PRO A 614 8.99 21.20 -17.68
C PRO A 614 10.15 22.18 -17.49
N GLU A 615 10.34 23.13 -18.40
CA GLU A 615 11.52 24.01 -18.41
C GLU A 615 11.75 24.75 -17.09
N ILE A 616 10.65 25.12 -16.41
CA ILE A 616 10.66 25.79 -15.11
C ILE A 616 11.29 24.94 -13.98
N LEU A 617 11.44 23.62 -14.18
CA LEU A 617 12.04 22.71 -13.21
C LEU A 617 13.51 22.37 -13.52
N ASN A 618 14.09 22.85 -14.63
CA ASN A 618 15.45 22.44 -15.05
C ASN A 618 16.54 22.70 -13.99
N ASP A 619 16.40 23.79 -13.23
CA ASP A 619 17.35 24.17 -12.17
C ASP A 619 16.88 23.78 -10.76
N ILE A 620 15.77 23.03 -10.65
CA ILE A 620 15.12 22.70 -9.38
C ILE A 620 15.38 21.24 -9.03
N LYS A 621 16.00 21.02 -7.87
CA LYS A 621 16.33 19.69 -7.35
C LYS A 621 15.49 19.33 -6.13
N TRP A 622 14.18 19.19 -6.34
CA TRP A 622 13.28 18.70 -5.31
C TRP A 622 13.27 17.19 -5.27
N THR A 623 13.42 16.64 -4.07
CA THR A 623 13.13 15.24 -3.78
C THR A 623 11.62 14.98 -3.85
N ASN A 624 11.23 13.73 -4.04
CA ASN A 624 9.83 13.32 -4.06
C ASN A 624 9.04 13.81 -2.83
N VAL A 625 9.67 13.68 -1.66
CA VAL A 625 9.16 14.13 -0.37
C VAL A 625 8.99 15.65 -0.31
N GLU A 626 9.94 16.41 -0.85
CA GLU A 626 9.84 17.87 -0.90
C GLU A 626 8.68 18.30 -1.81
N ILE A 627 8.49 17.64 -2.96
CA ILE A 627 7.34 17.90 -3.85
C ILE A 627 6.02 17.55 -3.14
N ASP A 628 5.95 16.43 -2.41
CA ASP A 628 4.80 16.05 -1.57
C ASP A 628 4.44 17.14 -0.55
N ILE A 629 5.45 17.66 0.16
CA ILE A 629 5.27 18.74 1.16
C ILE A 629 4.76 20.03 0.49
N LEU A 630 5.39 20.47 -0.60
CA LEU A 630 5.01 21.68 -1.32
C LEU A 630 3.57 21.59 -1.84
N SER A 631 3.21 20.45 -2.42
CA SER A 631 1.84 20.16 -2.90
C SER A 631 0.82 20.20 -1.74
N ALA A 632 1.18 19.64 -0.58
CA ALA A 632 0.29 19.63 0.59
C ALA A 632 0.08 21.04 1.17
N ILE A 633 1.12 21.88 1.21
CA ILE A 633 0.99 23.28 1.62
C ILE A 633 0.10 24.04 0.62
N TYR A 634 0.26 23.80 -0.68
CA TYR A 634 -0.59 24.38 -1.73
C TYR A 634 -2.07 24.01 -1.54
N SER A 635 -2.36 22.72 -1.36
CA SER A 635 -3.73 22.22 -1.14
C SER A 635 -4.36 22.84 0.12
N LEU A 636 -3.65 22.85 1.26
CA LEU A 636 -4.15 23.48 2.49
C LEU A 636 -4.43 24.96 2.31
N LYS A 637 -3.57 25.68 1.58
CA LYS A 637 -3.79 27.10 1.27
C LYS A 637 -5.09 27.28 0.49
N ASN A 638 -5.33 26.47 -0.53
CA ASN A 638 -6.52 26.55 -1.39
C ASN A 638 -7.80 26.14 -0.65
N ASP A 639 -7.70 25.26 0.35
CA ASP A 639 -8.81 24.94 1.26
C ASP A 639 -9.11 26.08 2.26
N GLY A 640 -8.43 27.23 2.14
CA GLY A 640 -8.66 28.43 2.96
C GLY A 640 -7.92 28.40 4.30
N ASP A 641 -6.97 27.48 4.46
CA ASP A 641 -6.38 27.16 5.74
C ASP A 641 -5.27 28.17 6.12
N LYS A 642 -5.57 29.06 7.06
CA LYS A 642 -4.69 30.21 7.39
C LYS A 642 -3.46 29.85 8.22
N LYS A 643 -3.43 28.65 8.81
CA LYS A 643 -2.36 28.17 9.71
C LYS A 643 -1.95 26.78 9.29
N ILE A 644 -0.89 26.68 8.50
CA ILE A 644 -0.36 25.42 7.99
C ILE A 644 0.83 25.01 8.86
N THR A 645 0.74 23.85 9.52
CA THR A 645 1.78 23.31 10.42
C THR A 645 2.20 21.92 9.95
N ALA A 646 3.30 21.40 10.50
CA ALA A 646 3.79 20.06 10.16
C ALA A 646 2.72 18.97 10.40
N ASN A 647 1.98 19.05 11.51
CA ASN A 647 0.90 18.09 11.83
C ASN A 647 -0.26 18.16 10.82
N LYS A 648 -0.53 19.32 10.22
CA LYS A 648 -1.55 19.43 9.18
C LYS A 648 -1.08 18.82 7.86
N ILE A 649 0.18 19.05 7.51
CA ILE A 649 0.81 18.45 6.34
C ILE A 649 0.86 16.93 6.50
N GLU A 650 1.27 16.41 7.67
CA GLU A 650 1.23 14.99 8.04
C GLU A 650 -0.18 14.38 7.92
N GLY A 651 -1.23 15.18 8.12
CA GLY A 651 -2.61 14.77 7.90
C GLY A 651 -2.99 14.54 6.42
N ILE A 652 -2.15 14.97 5.47
CA ILE A 652 -2.38 14.89 4.01
C ILE A 652 -1.34 13.99 3.33
N ILE A 653 -0.12 13.93 3.83
CA ILE A 653 0.94 13.08 3.26
C ILE A 653 1.41 12.08 4.30
N ASP A 654 1.83 10.90 3.85
CA ASP A 654 2.29 9.84 4.75
C ASP A 654 3.75 10.09 5.18
N ILE A 655 4.00 11.17 5.90
CA ILE A 655 5.31 11.57 6.39
C ILE A 655 5.16 12.16 7.79
N SER A 656 6.02 11.75 8.72
CA SER A 656 5.94 12.23 10.10
C SER A 656 6.15 13.75 10.20
N ALA A 657 5.46 14.39 11.14
CA ALA A 657 5.61 15.84 11.39
C ALA A 657 7.07 16.25 11.68
N ILE A 658 7.87 15.35 12.27
CA ILE A 658 9.30 15.58 12.53
C ILE A 658 10.07 15.67 11.20
N SER A 659 9.90 14.68 10.32
CA SER A 659 10.55 14.65 9.00
C SER A 659 10.12 15.84 8.14
N ILE A 660 8.82 16.18 8.15
CA ILE A 660 8.29 17.38 7.50
C ILE A 660 8.98 18.64 8.04
N GLY A 661 9.14 18.77 9.36
CA GLY A 661 9.80 19.92 9.97
C GLY A 661 11.26 20.10 9.55
N LEU A 662 11.99 18.99 9.34
CA LEU A 662 13.37 19.00 8.84
C LEU A 662 13.42 19.43 7.37
N ARG A 663 12.57 18.85 6.51
CA ARG A 663 12.49 19.19 5.08
C ARG A 663 12.03 20.63 4.85
N CYS A 664 11.03 21.09 5.60
CA CYS A 664 10.57 22.48 5.56
C CYS A 664 11.66 23.47 6.01
N LYS A 665 12.61 23.07 6.88
CA LYS A 665 13.76 23.93 7.21
C LYS A 665 14.61 24.19 5.96
N LYS A 666 14.97 23.11 5.26
CA LYS A 666 15.77 23.18 4.03
C LYS A 666 15.04 23.95 2.92
N LEU A 667 13.77 23.62 2.67
CA LEU A 667 12.94 24.36 1.70
C LEU A 667 12.82 25.86 2.00
N ALA A 668 12.91 26.26 3.28
CA ALA A 668 12.91 27.66 3.67
C ALA A 668 14.28 28.34 3.45
N GLU A 669 15.37 27.62 3.71
CA GLU A 669 16.74 28.07 3.41
C GLU A 669 16.94 28.26 1.89
N ASP A 670 16.34 27.37 1.09
CA ASP A 670 16.35 27.42 -0.38
C ASP A 670 15.34 28.44 -0.96
N GLY A 671 14.59 29.14 -0.11
CA GLY A 671 13.67 30.22 -0.52
C GLY A 671 12.33 29.76 -1.12
N PHE A 672 12.00 28.47 -1.07
CA PHE A 672 10.74 27.94 -1.62
C PHE A 672 9.55 28.11 -0.67
N ILE A 673 9.79 28.15 0.63
CA ILE A 673 8.75 28.43 1.63
C ILE A 673 9.22 29.47 2.63
N SER A 674 8.28 30.20 3.21
CA SER A 674 8.51 30.94 4.45
C SER A 674 8.16 30.08 5.65
N ARG A 675 8.98 30.17 6.70
CA ARG A 675 8.79 29.47 7.97
C ARG A 675 8.92 30.46 9.13
N GLY A 676 7.91 30.51 10.00
CA GLY A 676 7.91 31.42 11.15
C GLY A 676 7.22 30.85 12.38
N LYS A 677 7.46 31.48 13.54
CA LYS A 677 6.70 31.24 14.78
C LYS A 677 5.95 32.52 15.14
N LYS A 678 4.70 32.39 15.61
CA LYS A 678 3.95 33.54 16.15
C LYS A 678 4.45 33.98 17.53
N GLN A 679 5.01 33.06 18.31
CA GLN A 679 5.51 33.30 19.67
C GLN A 679 6.74 32.42 19.94
N ALA A 680 7.64 32.86 20.82
CA ALA A 680 8.79 32.07 21.25
C ALA A 680 8.31 30.72 21.85
N GLY A 681 8.90 29.61 21.42
CA GLY A 681 8.47 28.25 21.80
C GLY A 681 7.25 27.71 21.03
N GLY A 682 6.60 28.51 20.17
CA GLY A 682 5.45 28.07 19.37
C GLY A 682 5.77 27.09 18.23
N VAL A 683 4.72 26.48 17.67
CA VAL A 683 4.78 25.61 16.49
C VAL A 683 5.09 26.44 15.24
N TYR A 684 5.91 25.90 14.35
CA TYR A 684 6.22 26.55 13.08
C TYR A 684 5.01 26.54 12.14
N GLU A 685 4.78 27.69 11.50
CA GLU A 685 3.82 27.89 10.43
C GLU A 685 4.58 28.02 9.10
N TYR A 686 4.08 27.36 8.05
CA TYR A 686 4.68 27.31 6.72
C TYR A 686 3.78 27.99 5.68
N LYS A 687 4.36 28.72 4.73
CA LYS A 687 3.65 29.24 3.56
C LYS A 687 4.54 29.15 2.33
N LEU A 688 3.97 28.79 1.18
CA LEU A 688 4.68 28.86 -0.09
C LEU A 688 5.04 30.31 -0.42
N CYS A 689 6.22 30.50 -1.03
CA CYS A 689 6.57 31.73 -1.72
C CYS A 689 5.80 31.82 -3.05
N ASP A 690 5.62 33.03 -3.59
CA ASP A 690 4.89 33.24 -4.84
C ASP A 690 5.56 32.53 -6.02
N THR A 691 6.89 32.51 -6.06
CA THR A 691 7.68 31.75 -7.04
C THR A 691 7.39 30.26 -6.98
N SER A 692 7.29 29.68 -5.79
CA SER A 692 6.97 28.26 -5.62
C SER A 692 5.56 27.91 -6.10
N ILE A 693 4.59 28.81 -5.89
CA ILE A 693 3.23 28.63 -6.39
C ILE A 693 3.26 28.61 -7.92
N GLU A 694 3.94 29.57 -8.54
CA GLU A 694 4.10 29.65 -9.98
C GLU A 694 4.76 28.39 -10.56
N ILE A 695 5.86 27.94 -9.94
CA ILE A 695 6.56 26.70 -10.33
C ILE A 695 5.61 25.50 -10.28
N LEU A 696 4.89 25.32 -9.16
CA LEU A 696 3.99 24.18 -8.99
C LEU A 696 2.85 24.16 -10.01
N GLU A 697 2.25 25.33 -10.30
CA GLU A 697 1.14 25.46 -11.24
C GLU A 697 1.60 25.30 -12.69
N GLN A 698 2.67 25.98 -13.12
CA GLN A 698 3.16 25.92 -14.49
C GLN A 698 3.80 24.57 -14.85
N SER A 699 4.38 23.87 -13.87
CA SER A 699 4.92 22.52 -14.08
C SER A 699 3.84 21.44 -14.15
N GLY A 700 2.60 21.73 -13.74
CA GLY A 700 1.53 20.73 -13.62
C GLY A 700 1.71 19.77 -12.43
N ILE A 701 2.57 20.11 -11.46
CA ILE A 701 2.70 19.37 -10.19
C ILE A 701 1.42 19.52 -9.35
N VAL A 702 0.77 20.69 -9.43
CA VAL A 702 -0.54 20.95 -8.83
C VAL A 702 -1.50 21.51 -9.88
N GLY A 703 -2.80 21.30 -9.69
CA GLY A 703 -3.84 21.82 -10.57
C GLY A 703 -4.03 21.00 -11.86
N LYS A 704 -4.86 21.53 -12.76
CA LYS A 704 -5.28 20.82 -13.97
C LYS A 704 -4.18 20.85 -15.03
N VAL A 705 -3.74 19.67 -15.47
CA VAL A 705 -2.67 19.52 -16.46
C VAL A 705 -3.26 19.61 -17.86
N ASP A 706 -3.33 20.81 -18.44
CA ASP A 706 -3.93 20.96 -19.77
C ASP A 706 -3.04 20.42 -20.91
N ASN A 707 -1.72 20.26 -20.72
CA ASN A 707 -0.84 19.65 -21.73
C ASN A 707 0.48 19.14 -21.12
N ILE A 708 0.64 17.81 -20.98
CA ILE A 708 1.97 17.20 -21.05
C ILE A 708 1.97 16.30 -22.28
N VAL A 709 2.58 16.83 -23.33
CA VAL A 709 2.78 16.14 -24.59
C VAL A 709 4.03 15.29 -24.42
N LEU A 710 3.87 13.97 -24.26
CA LEU A 710 4.97 13.04 -24.53
C LEU A 710 5.30 13.19 -26.03
N LYS A 711 6.51 13.69 -26.35
CA LYS A 711 7.01 13.55 -27.72
C LYS A 711 7.38 12.09 -27.93
N ILE A 712 6.79 11.52 -28.97
CA ILE A 712 7.23 10.27 -29.56
C ILE A 712 8.48 10.63 -30.36
N SER A 713 9.64 10.07 -29.99
CA SER A 713 10.87 10.15 -30.77
C SER A 713 10.73 9.50 -32.14
#